data_AF-A0A1Y0KQS4-F1
#
_entry.id   AF-A0A1Y0KQS4-F1
#
_cell.length_a   1.000
_cell.length_b   1.000
_cell.length_c   1.000
_cell.angle_alpha   90.00
_cell.angle_beta   90.00
_cell.angle_gamma   90.00
#
_symmetry.space_group_name_H-M   'P 1'
#
loop_
_entity.id
_entity.type
_entity.pdbx_description
1 polymer ?
#
loop_
_entity_poly.entity_id
_entity_poly.type
_entity_poly.pdbx_seq_one_letter_code
_entity_poly.pdbx_strand_id
1 'polypeptide(L)'
;MLLATDLDGTFLAGDPEDRLSLYQTIAAHPEIKLAYVTGRSLEAVLPLLADPTLPHPDYIIADVGATMVHGDSLQPIQPLQNAVDALWPGESQVASAVEGFNLERQDVPQVRRCSYFCTPEQAAAPELQAIADSLGCDLLYSAARYLDFLPKGVNKGSSLEALAAWLELDDDQVLAAGDTLNDLSMLTSKFHGVCVGKSELTLLNATQHHSRTLHAQRSGCGGILEAFAHFGFLGEHGIAAEKRQAAQPGKSEMVMVYHRLPYEEYRGNDGKLQRRRPTSPNGIIPTLLSFFGDGRPGSWVAWAIHEGDEEEPFETHTTVDAERYPKLKAARVALTKEEVDIFYKRFSKEAFWPTLHTFWERATFREDDWQVFLKVNRSFAERTALEAAEGATVWLHDYNLWMVPGYLRELRPDLKIAFFHHTYFPSADVFNVLPWRRQIIGSLLQCDYIGFHIPRQVENFVDVARGVTPLQTVSRQNCAPRFITYGCAVGLERMTTAVDTGSRVVKLGAHPVGLDIDRVRSALDNPKIRDMMARLREELVGIKLILSVERLDYTKGILEKLNAYERLLEENPELLGKVTLVTVCVPAAKEMTIYDELQSQIEQAVGRINGRFARIGWTPLQFFFRSLPFEEVSAWYAMADVMWITPLRDGLNLVAKEFVAAQGLLGGSGVLVLSEFAGAAAELKGALLTNPHDPADLTSTCYWALNLPKDEAQARLRELFDIVSYNDIRRWGDEFLSAVAEAPFELEKPENVSAIGLAS
;
A
#
# COMPACT_ATOMS: atom_id res chain seq x y z
N MET A 1 -5.71 29.30 18.84
CA MET A 1 -4.28 29.70 18.89
C MET A 1 -3.58 29.24 17.62
N LEU A 2 -2.39 29.76 17.30
CA LEU A 2 -1.53 29.30 16.21
C LEU A 2 -0.23 28.73 16.80
N LEU A 3 0.04 27.45 16.58
CA LEU A 3 1.35 26.85 16.77
C LEU A 3 2.12 26.97 15.44
N ALA A 4 3.12 27.85 15.42
CA ALA A 4 4.04 28.03 14.32
C ALA A 4 5.37 27.36 14.65
N THR A 5 5.77 26.33 13.90
CA THR A 5 6.90 25.49 14.30
C THR A 5 7.82 25.20 13.14
N ASP A 6 9.13 25.25 13.40
CA ASP A 6 10.08 24.61 12.50
C ASP A 6 9.90 23.08 12.55
N LEU A 7 10.36 22.42 11.49
CA LEU A 7 10.22 20.98 11.30
C LEU A 7 11.43 20.22 11.83
N ASP A 8 12.62 20.63 11.41
CA ASP A 8 13.86 19.91 11.68
C ASP A 8 14.33 20.23 13.10
N GLY A 9 14.74 19.22 13.89
CA GLY A 9 15.14 19.44 15.30
C GLY A 9 14.02 19.91 16.25
N THR A 10 12.86 20.28 15.71
CA THR A 10 11.71 20.84 16.44
C THR A 10 10.46 19.95 16.30
N PHE A 11 9.62 20.11 15.27
CA PHE A 11 8.33 19.39 15.17
C PHE A 11 8.45 17.92 14.78
N LEU A 12 9.52 17.52 14.08
CA LEU A 12 9.77 16.12 13.70
C LEU A 12 10.70 15.39 14.67
N ALA A 13 11.22 16.10 15.67
CA ALA A 13 12.23 15.63 16.60
C ALA A 13 11.69 15.48 18.03
N GLY A 14 12.56 15.00 18.92
CA GLY A 14 12.22 14.67 20.30
C GLY A 14 11.98 13.17 20.50
N ASP A 15 11.57 12.81 21.71
CA ASP A 15 11.25 11.43 22.05
C ASP A 15 9.98 10.95 21.32
N PRO A 16 9.88 9.68 20.86
CA PRO A 16 8.68 9.16 20.22
C PRO A 16 7.39 9.37 21.03
N GLU A 17 7.44 9.25 22.36
CA GLU A 17 6.27 9.49 23.22
C GLU A 17 5.83 10.96 23.18
N ASP A 18 6.79 11.87 23.13
CA ASP A 18 6.55 13.31 23.11
C ASP A 18 5.96 13.77 21.78
N ARG A 19 6.45 13.21 20.67
CA ARG A 19 5.89 13.45 19.33
C ARG A 19 4.44 12.97 19.26
N LEU A 20 4.21 11.73 19.66
CA LEU A 20 2.87 11.14 19.69
C LEU A 20 1.92 12.00 20.54
N SER A 21 2.35 12.39 21.74
CA SER A 21 1.54 13.21 22.65
C SER A 21 1.21 14.56 22.02
N LEU A 22 2.18 15.26 21.41
CA LEU A 22 1.91 16.55 20.76
C LEU A 22 0.94 16.39 19.58
N TYR A 23 1.15 15.40 18.73
CA TYR A 23 0.34 15.18 17.54
C TYR A 23 -1.11 14.84 17.90
N GLN A 24 -1.31 14.02 18.94
CA GLN A 24 -2.64 13.72 19.47
C GLN A 24 -3.30 14.95 20.10
N THR A 25 -2.54 15.76 20.84
CA THR A 25 -3.06 17.02 21.38
C THR A 25 -3.53 17.95 20.26
N ILE A 26 -2.75 18.12 19.19
CA ILE A 26 -3.17 18.95 18.03
C ILE A 26 -4.44 18.38 17.40
N ALA A 27 -4.52 17.06 17.22
CA ALA A 27 -5.69 16.41 16.61
C ALA A 27 -6.95 16.48 17.50
N ALA A 28 -6.80 16.46 18.82
CA ALA A 28 -7.90 16.56 19.78
C ALA A 28 -8.46 17.99 19.92
N HIS A 29 -7.65 18.99 19.60
CA HIS A 29 -7.94 20.41 19.81
C HIS A 29 -7.97 21.18 18.47
N PRO A 30 -9.09 21.15 17.72
CA PRO A 30 -9.21 21.80 16.42
C PRO A 30 -9.06 23.35 16.47
N GLU A 31 -9.10 23.94 17.65
CA GLU A 31 -8.78 25.35 17.91
C GLU A 31 -7.28 25.68 17.86
N ILE A 32 -6.41 24.66 17.87
CA ILE A 32 -4.98 24.80 17.59
C ILE A 32 -4.82 24.79 16.08
N LYS A 33 -4.54 25.96 15.51
CA LYS A 33 -4.07 26.08 14.14
C LYS A 33 -2.60 25.72 14.07
N LEU A 34 -2.20 24.92 13.09
CA LEU A 34 -0.81 24.48 12.91
C LEU A 34 -0.21 25.13 11.66
N ALA A 35 0.93 25.80 11.83
CA ALA A 35 1.74 26.32 10.74
C ALA A 35 3.13 25.67 10.73
N TYR A 36 3.49 25.04 9.62
CA TYR A 36 4.88 24.62 9.38
C TYR A 36 5.68 25.82 8.89
N VAL A 37 6.67 26.26 9.66
CA VAL A 37 7.51 27.41 9.35
C VAL A 37 8.94 26.96 9.14
N THR A 38 9.28 26.61 7.90
CA THR A 38 10.47 25.82 7.59
C THR A 38 11.40 26.48 6.56
N GLY A 39 12.68 26.15 6.66
CA GLY A 39 13.66 26.45 5.61
C GLY A 39 13.56 25.52 4.40
N ARG A 40 12.79 24.43 4.48
CA ARG A 40 12.54 23.53 3.36
C ARG A 40 11.72 24.24 2.27
N SER A 41 11.91 23.85 1.01
CA SER A 41 11.00 24.27 -0.05
C SER A 41 9.65 23.56 0.08
N LEU A 42 8.61 24.12 -0.55
CA LEU A 42 7.27 23.52 -0.49
C LEU A 42 7.28 22.06 -0.99
N GLU A 43 8.04 21.77 -2.04
CA GLU A 43 8.19 20.42 -2.59
C GLU A 43 8.81 19.44 -1.57
N ALA A 44 9.79 19.90 -0.78
CA ALA A 44 10.41 19.10 0.29
C ALA A 44 9.51 18.92 1.53
N VAL A 45 8.39 19.64 1.62
CA VAL A 45 7.35 19.46 2.66
C VAL A 45 6.28 18.45 2.22
N LEU A 46 6.02 18.30 0.92
CA LEU A 46 4.98 17.38 0.40
C LEU A 46 5.04 15.96 0.95
N PRO A 47 6.22 15.33 1.15
CA PRO A 47 6.31 13.99 1.72
C PRO A 47 5.75 13.92 3.15
N LEU A 48 5.92 14.99 3.94
CA LEU A 48 5.40 15.06 5.31
C LEU A 48 3.87 15.14 5.31
N LEU A 49 3.28 15.85 4.34
CA LEU A 49 1.84 15.91 4.16
C LEU A 49 1.24 14.57 3.70
N ALA A 50 2.07 13.71 3.11
CA ALA A 50 1.69 12.36 2.73
C ALA A 50 1.77 11.37 3.90
N ASP A 51 2.50 11.69 4.98
CA ASP A 51 2.63 10.84 6.15
C ASP A 51 1.36 10.95 7.03
N PRO A 52 0.55 9.88 7.13
CA PRO A 52 -0.69 9.92 7.90
C PRO A 52 -0.46 10.00 9.42
N THR A 53 0.78 9.84 9.90
CA THR A 53 1.12 9.94 11.33
C THR A 53 1.38 11.38 11.77
N LEU A 54 1.56 12.31 10.82
CA LEU A 54 1.80 13.71 11.12
C LEU A 54 0.49 14.51 11.10
N PRO A 55 0.29 15.43 12.07
CA PRO A 55 -0.83 16.37 12.02
C PRO A 55 -0.71 17.24 10.78
N HIS A 56 -1.79 17.32 10.01
CA HIS A 56 -1.82 18.14 8.82
C HIS A 56 -1.80 19.63 9.21
N PRO A 57 -0.91 20.45 8.65
CA PRO A 57 -0.89 21.87 8.94
C PRO A 57 -2.08 22.58 8.29
N ASP A 58 -2.55 23.66 8.92
CA ASP A 58 -3.47 24.63 8.31
C ASP A 58 -2.74 25.55 7.34
N TYR A 59 -1.47 25.87 7.63
CA TYR A 59 -0.64 26.79 6.83
C TYR A 59 0.80 26.30 6.70
N ILE A 60 1.44 26.64 5.59
CA ILE A 60 2.85 26.32 5.36
C ILE A 60 3.57 27.60 4.95
N ILE A 61 4.59 27.95 5.71
CA ILE A 61 5.60 28.97 5.40
C ILE A 61 6.89 28.22 5.04
N ALA A 62 7.18 28.14 3.75
CA ALA A 62 8.32 27.42 3.18
C ALA A 62 9.34 28.41 2.57
N ASP A 63 10.45 27.87 2.07
CA ASP A 63 11.52 28.63 1.41
C ASP A 63 12.04 29.78 2.31
N VAL A 64 12.19 29.50 3.62
CA VAL A 64 12.66 30.49 4.63
C VAL A 64 11.71 31.70 4.76
N GLY A 65 10.44 31.56 4.40
CA GLY A 65 9.46 32.65 4.45
C GLY A 65 8.96 33.12 3.10
N ALA A 66 9.62 32.73 2.00
CA ALA A 66 9.32 33.24 0.66
C ALA A 66 8.08 32.60 0.01
N THR A 67 7.59 31.48 0.56
CA THR A 67 6.40 30.79 0.08
C THR A 67 5.41 30.64 1.22
N MET A 68 4.17 31.12 1.05
CA MET A 68 3.09 30.98 2.03
C MET A 68 1.83 30.43 1.39
N VAL A 69 1.44 29.23 1.82
CA VAL A 69 0.31 28.50 1.25
C VAL A 69 -0.62 27.97 2.34
N HIS A 70 -1.88 27.76 1.98
CA HIS A 70 -2.79 26.94 2.76
C HIS A 70 -2.27 25.50 2.79
N GLY A 71 -2.28 24.85 3.94
CA GLY A 71 -1.76 23.48 4.07
C GLY A 71 -2.59 22.48 3.26
N ASP A 72 -3.92 22.59 3.30
CA ASP A 72 -4.88 21.65 2.70
C ASP A 72 -4.86 21.63 1.17
N SER A 73 -4.83 22.82 0.57
CA SER A 73 -4.98 23.03 -0.87
C SER A 73 -3.67 23.38 -1.56
N LEU A 74 -2.64 23.71 -0.78
CA LEU A 74 -1.34 24.21 -1.24
C LEU A 74 -1.47 25.47 -2.10
N GLN A 75 -2.63 26.14 -2.06
CA GLN A 75 -2.84 27.39 -2.76
C GLN A 75 -2.15 28.53 -2.02
N PRO A 76 -1.52 29.46 -2.74
CA PRO A 76 -0.96 30.66 -2.14
C PRO A 76 -1.99 31.43 -1.32
N ILE A 77 -1.59 31.90 -0.14
CA ILE A 77 -2.42 32.76 0.69
C ILE A 77 -2.36 34.17 0.10
N GLN A 78 -3.34 34.51 -0.74
CA GLN A 78 -3.48 35.86 -1.30
C GLN A 78 -4.20 36.75 -0.28
N PRO A 79 -3.66 37.91 0.15
CA PRO A 79 -2.70 38.82 -0.51
C PRO A 79 -1.22 38.69 -0.10
N LEU A 80 -0.91 37.79 0.82
CA LEU A 80 0.41 37.74 1.44
C LEU A 80 1.49 37.26 0.47
N GLN A 81 1.19 36.24 -0.34
CA GLN A 81 2.13 35.77 -1.36
C GLN A 81 2.44 36.88 -2.39
N ASN A 82 1.46 37.69 -2.79
CA ASN A 82 1.69 38.81 -3.72
C ASN A 82 2.69 39.84 -3.18
N ALA A 83 2.70 40.08 -1.87
CA ALA A 83 3.65 41.02 -1.25
C ALA A 83 5.09 40.50 -1.38
N VAL A 84 5.30 39.19 -1.23
CA VAL A 84 6.61 38.56 -1.44
C VAL A 84 6.99 38.56 -2.92
N ASP A 85 6.06 38.23 -3.81
CA ASP A 85 6.29 38.15 -5.25
C ASP A 85 6.70 39.51 -5.85
N ALA A 86 6.15 40.60 -5.32
CA ALA A 86 6.50 41.96 -5.73
C ALA A 86 7.94 42.36 -5.37
N LEU A 87 8.57 41.66 -4.41
CA LEU A 87 9.93 41.92 -3.95
C LEU A 87 10.98 41.02 -4.60
N TRP A 88 10.55 39.93 -5.26
CA TRP A 88 11.48 38.95 -5.82
C TRP A 88 11.96 39.35 -7.23
N PRO A 89 13.28 39.54 -7.47
CA PRO A 89 13.79 39.92 -8.79
C PRO A 89 13.73 38.78 -9.82
N GLY A 90 13.55 37.53 -9.40
CA GLY A 90 13.56 36.36 -10.27
C GLY A 90 14.90 35.63 -10.31
N GLU A 91 14.85 34.30 -10.44
CA GLU A 91 16.01 33.41 -10.31
C GLU A 91 17.11 33.69 -11.35
N SER A 92 16.73 33.94 -12.60
CA SER A 92 17.70 34.21 -13.68
C SER A 92 18.51 35.48 -13.45
N GLN A 93 17.93 36.49 -12.80
CA GLN A 93 18.65 37.74 -12.49
C GLN A 93 19.69 37.50 -11.40
N VAL A 94 19.32 36.76 -10.34
CA VAL A 94 20.26 36.38 -9.28
C VAL A 94 21.39 35.53 -9.86
N ALA A 95 21.06 34.48 -10.63
CA ALA A 95 22.06 33.59 -11.23
C ALA A 95 23.05 34.33 -12.14
N SER A 96 22.55 35.24 -12.97
CA SER A 96 23.40 36.06 -13.86
C SER A 96 24.32 37.00 -13.06
N ALA A 97 23.82 37.56 -11.96
CA ALA A 97 24.60 38.50 -11.16
C ALA A 97 25.75 37.83 -10.38
N VAL A 98 25.62 36.54 -10.04
CA VAL A 98 26.62 35.80 -9.26
C VAL A 98 27.51 34.87 -10.10
N GLU A 99 27.31 34.79 -11.41
CA GLU A 99 28.06 33.91 -12.34
C GLU A 99 29.59 34.07 -12.20
N GLY A 100 30.05 35.31 -11.95
CA GLY A 100 31.48 35.62 -11.78
C GLY A 100 32.13 35.11 -10.49
N PHE A 101 31.36 34.58 -9.54
CA PHE A 101 31.86 34.17 -8.21
C PHE A 101 32.17 32.67 -8.09
N ASN A 102 31.95 31.90 -9.17
CA ASN A 102 32.17 30.44 -9.19
C ASN A 102 31.43 29.72 -8.05
N LEU A 103 30.21 30.17 -7.76
CA LEU A 103 29.33 29.56 -6.77
C LEU A 103 28.54 28.41 -7.42
N GLU A 104 28.53 27.25 -6.78
CA GLU A 104 27.73 26.11 -7.23
C GLU A 104 26.31 26.24 -6.69
N ARG A 105 25.31 26.30 -7.58
CA ARG A 105 23.90 26.34 -7.18
C ARG A 105 23.47 24.98 -6.63
N GLN A 106 22.70 24.96 -5.55
CA GLN A 106 22.12 23.71 -5.06
C GLN A 106 21.11 23.15 -6.07
N ASP A 107 21.24 21.87 -6.40
CA ASP A 107 20.32 21.13 -7.27
C ASP A 107 19.14 20.57 -6.46
N VAL A 108 18.37 21.49 -5.87
CA VAL A 108 17.15 21.20 -5.09
C VAL A 108 16.02 22.12 -5.53
N PRO A 109 14.76 21.68 -5.42
CA PRO A 109 13.61 22.56 -5.61
C PRO A 109 13.68 23.73 -4.64
N GLN A 110 13.53 24.93 -5.18
CA GLN A 110 13.57 26.20 -4.46
C GLN A 110 12.70 27.19 -5.22
N VAL A 111 11.90 27.99 -4.50
CA VAL A 111 10.99 28.97 -5.12
C VAL A 111 11.18 30.31 -4.43
N ARG A 112 11.43 31.38 -5.21
CA ARG A 112 11.74 32.73 -4.69
C ARG A 112 12.94 32.74 -3.74
N ARG A 113 13.86 31.81 -3.97
CA ARG A 113 15.12 31.63 -3.26
C ARG A 113 16.16 31.16 -4.25
N CYS A 114 17.40 31.62 -4.08
CA CYS A 114 18.54 31.05 -4.78
C CYS A 114 19.62 30.69 -3.77
N SER A 115 19.80 29.39 -3.55
CA SER A 115 20.76 28.82 -2.63
C SER A 115 22.00 28.32 -3.37
N TYR A 116 23.17 28.74 -2.88
CA TYR A 116 24.47 28.33 -3.40
C TYR A 116 25.32 27.69 -2.32
N PHE A 117 26.16 26.74 -2.71
CA PHE A 117 27.26 26.28 -1.86
C PHE A 117 28.33 27.37 -1.81
N CYS A 118 28.71 27.77 -0.60
CA CYS A 118 29.60 28.91 -0.36
C CYS A 118 30.46 28.67 0.88
N THR A 119 31.77 28.94 0.78
CA THR A 119 32.68 28.93 1.94
C THR A 119 32.46 30.18 2.82
N PRO A 120 32.83 30.15 4.11
CA PRO A 120 32.71 31.32 4.99
C PRO A 120 33.44 32.55 4.43
N GLU A 121 34.60 32.35 3.79
CA GLU A 121 35.39 33.41 3.17
C GLU A 121 34.69 34.03 1.96
N GLN A 122 34.09 33.19 1.11
CA GLN A 122 33.29 33.67 -0.03
C GLN A 122 32.02 34.39 0.45
N ALA A 123 31.33 33.87 1.47
CA ALA A 123 30.13 34.49 2.01
C ALA A 123 30.40 35.87 2.64
N ALA A 124 31.61 36.10 3.15
CA ALA A 124 32.06 37.38 3.69
C ALA A 124 32.47 38.40 2.61
N ALA A 125 32.45 38.04 1.32
CA ALA A 125 32.82 38.94 0.23
C ALA A 125 31.85 40.13 0.14
N PRO A 126 32.32 41.39 0.30
CA PRO A 126 31.47 42.58 0.26
C PRO A 126 30.71 42.74 -1.06
N GLU A 127 31.27 42.22 -2.15
CA GLU A 127 30.67 42.29 -3.49
C GLU A 127 29.37 41.48 -3.58
N LEU A 128 29.26 40.34 -2.88
CA LEU A 128 28.03 39.54 -2.85
C LEU A 128 26.91 40.27 -2.11
N GLN A 129 27.25 40.94 -1.00
CA GLN A 129 26.31 41.79 -0.29
C GLN A 129 25.84 42.97 -1.16
N ALA A 130 26.76 43.62 -1.88
CA ALA A 130 26.43 44.70 -2.80
C ALA A 130 25.52 44.24 -3.95
N ILE A 131 25.75 43.03 -4.48
CA ILE A 131 24.86 42.41 -5.48
C ILE A 131 23.48 42.18 -4.89
N ALA A 132 23.38 41.57 -3.71
CA ALA A 132 22.11 41.35 -3.04
C ALA A 132 21.34 42.66 -2.86
N ASP A 133 22.00 43.71 -2.36
CA ASP A 133 21.37 45.03 -2.18
C ASP A 133 20.93 45.65 -3.51
N SER A 134 21.72 45.51 -4.59
CA SER A 134 21.36 46.02 -5.91
C SER A 134 20.13 45.32 -6.52
N LEU A 135 19.93 44.05 -6.19
CA LEU A 135 18.81 43.22 -6.64
C LEU A 135 17.59 43.33 -5.71
N GLY A 136 17.67 44.11 -4.64
CA GLY A 136 16.60 44.16 -3.63
C GLY A 136 16.43 42.81 -2.90
N CYS A 137 17.54 42.13 -2.61
CA CYS A 137 17.56 40.88 -1.88
C CYS A 137 18.22 41.04 -0.51
N ASP A 138 17.86 40.16 0.41
CA ASP A 138 18.66 39.85 1.58
C ASP A 138 19.57 38.66 1.29
N LEU A 139 20.74 38.67 1.92
CA LEU A 139 21.75 37.65 1.80
C LEU A 139 21.87 36.93 3.14
N LEU A 140 21.54 35.66 3.17
CA LEU A 140 21.57 34.84 4.38
C LEU A 140 22.63 33.75 4.23
N TYR A 141 23.56 33.68 5.18
CA TYR A 141 24.53 32.59 5.25
C TYR A 141 24.15 31.64 6.39
N SER A 142 23.94 30.36 6.07
CA SER A 142 23.43 29.36 7.01
C SER A 142 24.25 28.06 6.98
N ALA A 143 24.21 27.31 8.09
CA ALA A 143 24.88 26.02 8.29
C ALA A 143 26.37 25.97 7.89
N ALA A 144 27.06 27.13 7.93
CA ALA A 144 28.44 27.29 7.47
C ALA A 144 28.70 26.77 6.04
N ARG A 145 27.68 26.77 5.18
CA ARG A 145 27.79 26.20 3.81
C ARG A 145 26.86 26.83 2.79
N TYR A 146 25.72 27.35 3.19
CA TYR A 146 24.67 27.79 2.27
C TYR A 146 24.56 29.30 2.24
N LEU A 147 24.60 29.87 1.05
CA LEU A 147 24.36 31.29 0.81
C LEU A 147 23.04 31.44 0.05
N ASP A 148 22.05 32.01 0.71
CA ASP A 148 20.69 32.17 0.22
C ASP A 148 20.42 33.63 -0.16
N PHE A 149 20.03 33.86 -1.41
CA PHE A 149 19.40 35.12 -1.83
C PHE A 149 17.89 35.00 -1.62
N LEU A 150 17.34 35.93 -0.84
CA LEU A 150 15.92 36.00 -0.48
C LEU A 150 15.36 37.38 -0.81
N PRO A 151 14.03 37.53 -1.05
CA PRO A 151 13.43 38.84 -1.23
C PRO A 151 13.68 39.76 -0.01
N LYS A 152 13.94 41.05 -0.23
CA LYS A 152 14.27 42.00 0.85
C LYS A 152 13.24 41.96 1.98
N GLY A 153 13.68 41.78 3.23
CA GLY A 153 12.85 41.79 4.42
C GLY A 153 11.98 40.53 4.61
N VAL A 154 12.09 39.53 3.74
CA VAL A 154 11.33 38.28 3.83
C VAL A 154 12.16 37.22 4.58
N ASN A 155 11.63 36.75 5.70
CA ASN A 155 12.18 35.67 6.51
C ASN A 155 11.06 34.96 7.27
N LYS A 156 11.39 33.89 8.01
CA LYS A 156 10.41 33.13 8.82
C LYS A 156 9.59 34.02 9.77
N GLY A 157 10.23 35.01 10.39
CA GLY A 157 9.60 35.91 11.36
C GLY A 157 8.63 36.89 10.71
N SER A 158 9.07 37.62 9.68
CA SER A 158 8.21 38.61 9.00
C SER A 158 7.02 37.95 8.31
N SER A 159 7.23 36.76 7.72
CA SER A 159 6.16 35.97 7.12
C SER A 159 5.16 35.43 8.16
N LEU A 160 5.64 34.97 9.32
CA LEU A 160 4.76 34.57 10.43
C LEU A 160 3.95 35.76 10.98
N GLU A 161 4.57 36.93 11.12
CA GLU A 161 3.87 38.15 11.55
C GLU A 161 2.78 38.57 10.56
N ALA A 162 3.08 38.50 9.26
CA ALA A 162 2.11 38.78 8.21
C ALA A 162 0.94 37.78 8.22
N LEU A 163 1.22 36.50 8.45
CA LEU A 163 0.19 35.46 8.58
C LEU A 163 -0.68 35.69 9.82
N ALA A 164 -0.07 35.93 10.98
CA ALA A 164 -0.81 36.18 12.22
C ALA A 164 -1.73 37.42 12.11
N ALA A 165 -1.23 38.49 11.48
CA ALA A 165 -2.02 39.69 11.21
C ALA A 165 -3.18 39.42 10.25
N TRP A 166 -2.97 38.61 9.20
CA TRP A 166 -4.03 38.21 8.27
C TRP A 166 -5.10 37.33 8.92
N LEU A 167 -4.71 36.50 9.89
CA LEU A 167 -5.62 35.69 10.70
C LEU A 167 -6.30 36.47 11.82
N GLU A 168 -5.99 37.76 11.97
CA GLU A 168 -6.49 38.63 13.05
C GLU A 168 -6.20 38.04 14.45
N LEU A 169 -5.02 37.43 14.62
CA LEU A 169 -4.59 36.86 15.90
C LEU A 169 -3.86 37.88 16.77
N ASP A 170 -4.17 37.87 18.07
CA ASP A 170 -3.41 38.61 19.06
C ASP A 170 -2.04 37.96 19.32
N ASP A 171 -1.07 38.76 19.79
CA ASP A 171 0.31 38.29 19.98
C ASP A 171 0.42 37.11 20.97
N ASP A 172 -0.50 37.04 21.94
CA ASP A 172 -0.56 35.98 22.96
C ASP A 172 -1.18 34.68 22.43
N GLN A 173 -1.77 34.71 21.23
CA GLN A 173 -2.40 33.57 20.60
C GLN A 173 -1.46 32.81 19.66
N VAL A 174 -0.22 33.26 19.49
CA VAL A 174 0.78 32.65 18.62
C VAL A 174 1.95 32.12 19.45
N LEU A 175 2.29 30.86 19.23
CA LEU A 175 3.50 30.23 19.78
C LEU A 175 4.43 29.86 18.62
N ALA A 176 5.63 30.45 18.59
CA ALA A 176 6.70 30.10 17.69
C ALA A 176 7.65 29.08 18.34
N ALA A 177 7.99 27.99 17.64
CA ALA A 177 8.90 26.96 18.12
C ALA A 177 10.04 26.71 17.12
N GLY A 178 11.27 26.65 17.62
CA GLY A 178 12.47 26.38 16.81
C GLY A 178 13.66 25.95 17.65
N ASP A 179 14.74 25.56 16.98
CA ASP A 179 15.96 25.05 17.62
C ASP A 179 17.27 25.60 17.03
N THR A 180 17.23 26.27 15.88
CA THR A 180 18.42 26.78 15.18
C THR A 180 18.43 28.30 15.07
N LEU A 181 19.60 28.89 14.78
CA LEU A 181 19.71 30.33 14.56
C LEU A 181 18.83 30.84 13.39
N ASN A 182 18.45 29.97 12.45
CA ASN A 182 17.56 30.31 11.35
C ASN A 182 16.12 30.59 11.81
N ASP A 183 15.77 30.17 13.03
CA ASP A 183 14.48 30.39 13.66
C ASP A 183 14.44 31.68 14.49
N LEU A 184 15.59 32.34 14.66
CA LEU A 184 15.74 33.51 15.50
C LEU A 184 14.70 34.58 15.18
N SER A 185 14.47 34.87 13.89
CA SER A 185 13.54 35.92 13.48
C SER A 185 12.10 35.69 13.97
N MET A 186 11.63 34.43 14.03
CA MET A 186 10.29 34.14 14.55
C MET A 186 10.26 34.05 16.08
N LEU A 187 11.35 33.61 16.71
CA LEU A 187 11.45 33.48 18.16
C LEU A 187 11.65 34.84 18.86
N THR A 188 12.32 35.80 18.22
CA THR A 188 12.47 37.17 18.75
C THR A 188 11.36 38.13 18.33
N SER A 189 10.33 37.63 17.66
CA SER A 189 9.15 38.42 17.28
C SER A 189 8.36 38.86 18.52
N LYS A 190 7.22 39.51 18.30
CA LYS A 190 6.28 39.89 19.37
C LYS A 190 5.54 38.71 20.00
N PHE A 191 5.60 37.50 19.42
CA PHE A 191 4.85 36.33 19.86
C PHE A 191 5.48 35.59 21.05
N HIS A 192 4.77 34.63 21.63
CA HIS A 192 5.39 33.66 22.53
C HIS A 192 6.35 32.77 21.75
N GLY A 193 7.53 32.53 22.29
CA GLY A 193 8.57 31.71 21.67
C GLY A 193 8.96 30.52 22.54
N VAL A 194 9.42 29.44 21.92
CA VAL A 194 10.13 28.36 22.60
C VAL A 194 11.36 27.93 21.81
N CYS A 195 12.53 28.06 22.43
CA CYS A 195 13.73 27.33 22.04
C CYS A 195 13.64 25.93 22.64
N VAL A 196 13.42 24.91 21.80
CA VAL A 196 13.28 23.53 22.30
C VAL A 196 14.61 22.99 22.82
N GLY A 197 14.58 22.04 23.75
CA GLY A 197 15.79 21.47 24.35
C GLY A 197 16.77 20.96 23.28
N LYS A 198 18.07 21.14 23.55
CA LYS A 198 19.19 20.90 22.58
C LYS A 198 19.26 21.89 21.40
N SER A 199 18.59 23.04 21.49
CA SER A 199 18.80 24.17 20.57
C SER A 199 20.27 24.57 20.45
N GLU A 200 20.64 25.16 19.31
CA GLU A 200 21.96 25.71 19.07
C GLU A 200 22.34 26.76 20.12
N LEU A 201 23.60 26.72 20.57
CA LEU A 201 24.08 27.65 21.60
C LEU A 201 24.02 29.12 21.14
N THR A 202 24.22 29.37 19.84
CA THR A 202 24.09 30.68 19.21
C THR A 202 22.67 31.22 19.31
N LEU A 203 21.65 30.38 19.09
CA LEU A 203 20.25 30.76 19.26
C LEU A 203 19.92 31.06 20.73
N LEU A 204 20.34 30.20 21.65
CA LEU A 204 20.10 30.39 23.08
C LEU A 204 20.71 31.70 23.59
N ASN A 205 21.94 32.00 23.18
CA ASN A 205 22.62 33.26 23.52
C ASN A 205 21.89 34.49 22.94
N ALA A 206 21.34 34.38 21.72
CA ALA A 206 20.61 35.47 21.07
C ALA A 206 19.24 35.72 21.70
N THR A 207 18.62 34.70 22.31
CA THR A 207 17.28 34.77 22.90
C THR A 207 17.25 34.87 24.43
N GLN A 208 18.40 34.77 25.11
CA GLN A 208 18.50 34.76 26.59
C GLN A 208 17.86 35.97 27.31
N HIS A 209 17.75 37.11 26.62
CA HIS A 209 17.18 38.34 27.16
C HIS A 209 15.76 38.64 26.65
N HIS A 210 15.18 37.73 25.85
CA HIS A 210 13.86 37.90 25.28
C HIS A 210 12.81 37.30 26.22
N SER A 211 12.07 38.17 26.90
CA SER A 211 11.17 37.78 28.01
C SER A 211 9.98 36.92 27.60
N ARG A 212 9.64 36.87 26.30
CA ARG A 212 8.55 36.03 25.76
C ARG A 212 9.02 34.68 25.23
N THR A 213 10.32 34.41 25.27
CA THR A 213 10.90 33.15 24.78
C THR A 213 11.23 32.21 25.94
N LEU A 214 10.62 31.03 25.95
CA LEU A 214 10.95 29.95 26.87
C LEU A 214 12.16 29.16 26.35
N HIS A 215 13.10 28.83 27.23
CA HIS A 215 14.14 27.83 26.96
C HIS A 215 13.73 26.51 27.60
N ALA A 216 13.23 25.58 26.78
CA ALA A 216 12.70 24.31 27.25
C ALA A 216 13.84 23.33 27.59
N GLN A 217 13.58 22.42 28.54
CA GLN A 217 14.52 21.35 28.88
C GLN A 217 14.38 20.17 27.91
N ARG A 218 13.14 19.85 27.52
CA ARG A 218 12.84 18.76 26.60
C ARG A 218 13.05 19.16 25.15
N SER A 219 13.62 18.25 24.37
CA SER A 219 13.92 18.47 22.94
C SER A 219 12.71 18.26 22.05
N GLY A 220 12.69 18.93 20.89
CA GLY A 220 11.67 18.78 19.86
C GLY A 220 10.24 18.98 20.37
N CYS A 221 9.32 18.08 20.02
CA CYS A 221 7.92 18.13 20.46
C CYS A 221 7.76 18.20 21.99
N GLY A 222 8.67 17.62 22.77
CA GLY A 222 8.63 17.69 24.22
C GLY A 222 8.78 19.11 24.76
N GLY A 223 9.57 19.95 24.08
CA GLY A 223 9.74 21.37 24.41
C GLY A 223 8.51 22.20 24.05
N ILE A 224 7.82 21.86 22.96
CA ILE A 224 6.53 22.50 22.60
C ILE A 224 5.48 22.18 23.66
N LEU A 225 5.42 20.95 24.14
CA LEU A 225 4.51 20.56 25.24
C LEU A 225 4.84 21.30 26.55
N GLU A 226 6.13 21.51 26.86
CA GLU A 226 6.53 22.36 27.99
C GLU A 226 6.05 23.81 27.81
N ALA A 227 6.15 24.36 26.61
CA ALA A 227 5.67 25.71 26.30
C ALA A 227 4.14 25.83 26.42
N PHE A 228 3.39 24.83 25.95
CA PHE A 228 1.94 24.77 26.14
C PHE A 228 1.55 24.83 27.62
N ALA A 229 2.28 24.10 28.48
CA ALA A 229 2.07 24.13 29.92
C ALA A 229 2.48 25.49 30.54
N HIS A 230 3.63 26.03 30.13
CA HIS A 230 4.20 27.26 30.68
C HIS A 230 3.35 28.50 30.37
N PHE A 231 2.91 28.65 29.12
CA PHE A 231 2.11 29.79 28.67
C PHE A 231 0.59 29.56 28.88
N GLY A 232 0.18 28.37 29.34
CA GLY A 232 -1.21 28.10 29.71
C GLY A 232 -2.17 27.91 28.54
N PHE A 233 -1.67 27.51 27.36
CA PHE A 233 -2.47 27.40 26.12
C PHE A 233 -3.63 26.39 26.19
N LEU A 234 -3.54 25.39 27.08
CA LEU A 234 -4.51 24.28 27.20
C LEU A 234 -5.24 24.24 28.56
N GLY A 235 -5.06 25.26 29.41
CA GLY A 235 -5.63 25.31 30.77
C GLY A 235 -5.10 24.22 31.72
N GLU A 236 -5.60 24.16 32.97
CA GLU A 236 -5.13 23.24 34.01
C GLU A 236 -5.36 21.75 33.71
N HIS A 237 -6.19 21.40 32.71
CA HIS A 237 -6.61 20.01 32.44
C HIS A 237 -6.07 19.45 31.10
N GLY A 238 -5.53 20.26 30.19
CA GLY A 238 -5.49 19.89 28.75
C GLY A 238 -4.29 19.07 28.23
N ILE A 239 -3.15 18.97 28.93
CA ILE A 239 -2.02 18.11 28.46
C ILE A 239 -2.02 16.74 29.16
N ALA A 240 -2.36 16.72 30.45
CA ALA A 240 -2.37 15.48 31.24
C ALA A 240 -3.58 14.58 30.94
N ALA A 241 -4.72 15.16 30.54
CA ALA A 241 -5.91 14.41 30.15
C ALA A 241 -5.78 13.74 28.77
N GLU A 242 -5.00 14.34 27.86
CA GLU A 242 -4.84 13.90 26.47
C GLU A 242 -3.66 12.93 26.25
N LYS A 243 -2.84 12.68 27.27
CA LYS A 243 -1.96 11.50 27.28
C LYS A 243 -2.82 10.25 27.32
N ARG A 244 -3.28 9.76 26.16
CA ARG A 244 -3.80 8.39 26.05
C ARG A 244 -2.71 7.47 26.59
N GLN A 245 -3.05 6.68 27.62
CA GLN A 245 -2.15 5.63 28.09
C GLN A 245 -1.76 4.79 26.87
N ALA A 246 -0.45 4.65 26.62
CA ALA A 246 0.06 3.70 25.65
C ALA A 246 -0.68 2.37 25.88
N ALA A 247 -1.34 1.87 24.85
CA ALA A 247 -2.14 0.66 24.95
C ALA A 247 -1.26 -0.43 25.58
N GLN A 248 -1.69 -1.01 26.71
CA GLN A 248 -0.91 -2.08 27.32
C GLN A 248 -0.71 -3.18 26.27
N PRO A 249 0.55 -3.55 25.96
CA PRO A 249 0.81 -4.55 24.94
C PRO A 249 0.05 -5.83 25.21
N GLY A 250 -0.43 -6.45 24.14
CA GLY A 250 -1.06 -7.76 24.18
C GLY A 250 -0.05 -8.86 24.45
N LYS A 251 -0.40 -10.09 24.07
CA LYS A 251 0.41 -11.29 24.36
C LYS A 251 0.85 -12.05 23.11
N SER A 252 0.46 -11.60 21.93
CA SER A 252 0.70 -12.33 20.69
C SER A 252 1.98 -11.85 20.03
N GLU A 253 2.97 -12.73 19.92
CA GLU A 253 4.22 -12.45 19.18
C GLU A 253 3.98 -12.39 17.66
N MET A 254 2.92 -13.05 17.19
CA MET A 254 2.47 -13.03 15.80
C MET A 254 1.00 -12.62 15.73
N VAL A 255 0.72 -11.54 15.00
CA VAL A 255 -0.64 -11.06 14.75
C VAL A 255 -0.92 -11.07 13.26
N MET A 256 -1.82 -11.96 12.83
CA MET A 256 -2.33 -12.03 11.46
C MET A 256 -3.49 -11.06 11.33
N VAL A 257 -3.43 -10.14 10.37
CA VAL A 257 -4.48 -9.13 10.19
C VAL A 257 -5.04 -9.25 8.78
N TYR A 258 -6.28 -9.72 8.69
CA TYR A 258 -6.99 -9.90 7.43
C TYR A 258 -8.46 -9.51 7.60
N HIS A 259 -9.04 -8.85 6.60
CA HIS A 259 -10.39 -8.30 6.73
C HIS A 259 -11.46 -9.37 7.02
N ARG A 260 -11.25 -10.65 6.70
CA ARG A 260 -12.22 -11.73 6.99
C ARG A 260 -11.81 -12.60 8.15
N LEU A 261 -12.81 -13.06 8.91
CA LEU A 261 -12.63 -14.09 9.93
C LEU A 261 -12.09 -15.40 9.35
N PRO A 262 -11.34 -16.19 10.14
CA PRO A 262 -10.79 -17.47 9.71
C PRO A 262 -11.84 -18.59 9.62
N TYR A 263 -13.10 -18.28 9.92
CA TYR A 263 -14.25 -19.17 9.88
C TYR A 263 -15.47 -18.40 9.36
N GLU A 264 -16.53 -19.13 9.04
CA GLU A 264 -17.83 -18.54 8.73
C GLU A 264 -18.77 -18.67 9.91
N GLU A 265 -19.52 -17.60 10.17
CA GLU A 265 -20.62 -17.58 11.13
C GLU A 265 -21.93 -17.80 10.38
N TYR A 266 -22.77 -18.70 10.88
CA TYR A 266 -24.13 -18.96 10.36
C TYR A 266 -25.09 -19.21 11.51
N ARG A 267 -26.38 -18.89 11.33
CA ARG A 267 -27.39 -19.23 12.33
C ARG A 267 -27.91 -20.64 12.07
N GLY A 268 -27.84 -21.50 13.09
CA GLY A 268 -28.39 -22.85 13.04
C GLY A 268 -29.92 -22.85 13.05
N ASN A 269 -30.52 -24.03 12.89
CA ASN A 269 -31.98 -24.21 12.96
C ASN A 269 -32.58 -23.82 14.32
N ASP A 270 -31.75 -23.78 15.36
CA ASP A 270 -32.07 -23.33 16.72
C ASP A 270 -31.93 -21.81 16.91
N GLY A 271 -31.61 -21.07 15.85
CA GLY A 271 -31.40 -19.62 15.87
C GLY A 271 -30.05 -19.18 16.44
N LYS A 272 -29.25 -20.11 16.99
CA LYS A 272 -27.95 -19.80 17.60
C LYS A 272 -26.88 -19.59 16.54
N LEU A 273 -25.95 -18.68 16.82
CA LEU A 273 -24.78 -18.48 15.99
C LEU A 273 -23.85 -19.71 16.12
N GLN A 274 -23.57 -20.35 15.01
CA GLN A 274 -22.65 -21.47 14.89
C GLN A 274 -21.51 -21.08 13.94
N ARG A 275 -20.37 -21.73 14.11
CA ARG A 275 -19.16 -21.49 13.32
C ARG A 275 -18.84 -22.72 12.49
N ARG A 276 -18.46 -22.52 11.24
CA ARG A 276 -17.96 -23.58 10.35
C ARG A 276 -16.71 -23.12 9.63
N ARG A 277 -15.99 -24.07 9.04
CA ARG A 277 -14.88 -23.75 8.14
C ARG A 277 -15.37 -22.94 6.94
N PRO A 278 -14.53 -22.04 6.40
CA PRO A 278 -14.89 -21.29 5.21
C PRO A 278 -15.33 -22.22 4.07
N THR A 279 -16.49 -21.94 3.49
CA THR A 279 -17.08 -22.73 2.39
C THR A 279 -16.36 -22.47 1.08
N SER A 280 -15.73 -21.29 0.93
CA SER A 280 -14.84 -21.00 -0.19
C SER A 280 -13.55 -21.79 0.01
N PRO A 281 -13.37 -22.90 -0.72
CA PRO A 281 -12.23 -23.76 -0.51
C PRO A 281 -10.95 -23.08 -1.00
N ASN A 282 -11.02 -22.31 -2.08
CA ASN A 282 -9.89 -21.64 -2.70
C ASN A 282 -9.85 -20.20 -2.23
N GLY A 283 -8.86 -19.89 -1.41
CA GLY A 283 -8.72 -18.55 -0.85
C GLY A 283 -7.49 -18.49 0.05
N ILE A 284 -7.08 -17.26 0.33
CA ILE A 284 -5.92 -17.00 1.17
C ILE A 284 -6.15 -17.44 2.63
N ILE A 285 -7.38 -17.59 3.10
CA ILE A 285 -7.67 -17.93 4.51
C ILE A 285 -7.10 -19.30 4.92
N PRO A 286 -7.41 -20.43 4.23
CA PRO A 286 -6.76 -21.72 4.52
C PRO A 286 -5.23 -21.65 4.51
N THR A 287 -4.67 -20.90 3.56
CA THR A 287 -3.23 -20.64 3.46
C THR A 287 -2.69 -19.98 4.73
N LEU A 288 -3.26 -18.86 5.15
CA LEU A 288 -2.81 -18.13 6.34
C LEU A 288 -3.04 -18.91 7.64
N LEU A 289 -4.09 -19.75 7.69
CA LEU A 289 -4.33 -20.63 8.83
C LEU A 289 -3.25 -21.70 8.99
N SER A 290 -2.66 -22.19 7.89
CA SER A 290 -1.64 -23.24 7.94
C SER A 290 -0.41 -22.87 8.78
N PHE A 291 -0.11 -21.58 8.92
CA PHE A 291 0.98 -21.04 9.74
C PHE A 291 0.80 -21.27 11.24
N PHE A 292 -0.43 -21.51 11.67
CA PHE A 292 -0.75 -21.83 13.05
C PHE A 292 -0.88 -23.35 13.28
N GLY A 293 -0.69 -24.16 12.23
CA GLY A 293 -0.86 -25.61 12.26
C GLY A 293 0.20 -26.36 13.08
N ASP A 294 1.34 -25.73 13.37
CA ASP A 294 2.36 -26.23 14.30
C ASP A 294 2.00 -25.98 15.78
N GLY A 295 0.85 -25.33 16.04
CA GLY A 295 0.38 -25.01 17.38
C GLY A 295 1.06 -23.79 18.01
N ARG A 296 1.69 -22.92 17.20
CA ARG A 296 2.20 -21.62 17.68
C ARG A 296 1.05 -20.72 18.17
N PRO A 297 1.28 -19.90 19.21
CA PRO A 297 0.31 -18.90 19.63
C PRO A 297 0.20 -17.78 18.61
N GLY A 298 -0.98 -17.21 18.48
CA GLY A 298 -1.18 -16.02 17.66
C GLY A 298 -2.58 -15.44 17.78
N SER A 299 -2.74 -14.24 17.25
CA SER A 299 -4.03 -13.57 17.14
C SER A 299 -4.36 -13.30 15.69
N TRP A 300 -5.63 -13.50 15.33
CA TRP A 300 -6.19 -13.21 14.01
C TRP A 300 -7.16 -12.04 14.12
N VAL A 301 -6.78 -10.87 13.62
CA VAL A 301 -7.62 -9.67 13.64
C VAL A 301 -8.47 -9.61 12.37
N ALA A 302 -9.80 -9.54 12.54
CA ALA A 302 -10.77 -9.45 11.44
C ALA A 302 -12.07 -8.75 11.87
N TRP A 303 -12.87 -8.25 10.93
CA TRP A 303 -14.15 -7.62 11.27
C TRP A 303 -15.25 -8.64 11.53
N ALA A 304 -16.22 -8.24 12.37
CA ALA A 304 -17.50 -8.91 12.54
C ALA A 304 -18.62 -7.87 12.64
N ILE A 305 -19.78 -8.17 12.08
CA ILE A 305 -20.93 -7.26 12.15
C ILE A 305 -21.47 -7.23 13.58
N HIS A 306 -21.70 -6.03 14.09
CA HIS A 306 -22.36 -5.78 15.36
C HIS A 306 -23.23 -4.51 15.25
N GLU A 307 -24.52 -4.64 15.51
CA GLU A 307 -25.53 -3.57 15.40
C GLU A 307 -25.84 -2.89 16.74
N GLY A 308 -25.00 -3.08 17.77
CA GLY A 308 -25.17 -2.42 19.07
C GLY A 308 -26.37 -2.93 19.87
N ASP A 309 -26.68 -4.23 19.80
CA ASP A 309 -27.74 -4.85 20.60
C ASP A 309 -27.36 -4.82 22.10
N GLU A 310 -28.18 -4.15 22.93
CA GLU A 310 -27.95 -4.03 24.38
C GLU A 310 -28.06 -5.39 25.10
N GLU A 311 -28.74 -6.38 24.51
CA GLU A 311 -28.97 -7.69 25.13
C GLU A 311 -27.81 -8.71 24.92
N GLU A 312 -26.95 -8.51 23.91
CA GLU A 312 -25.77 -9.37 23.64
C GLU A 312 -24.48 -8.54 23.48
N PRO A 313 -23.60 -8.50 24.50
CA PRO A 313 -22.35 -7.75 24.40
C PRO A 313 -21.46 -8.35 23.32
N PHE A 314 -20.76 -7.48 22.57
CA PHE A 314 -19.87 -7.91 21.50
C PHE A 314 -18.73 -8.80 22.02
N GLU A 315 -18.78 -10.09 21.67
CA GLU A 315 -17.72 -11.04 21.95
C GLU A 315 -16.47 -10.67 21.15
N THR A 316 -15.49 -10.06 21.83
CA THR A 316 -14.25 -9.58 21.19
C THR A 316 -13.33 -10.71 20.75
N HIS A 317 -13.23 -11.78 21.54
CA HIS A 317 -12.32 -12.89 21.26
C HIS A 317 -13.08 -14.19 21.08
N THR A 318 -12.74 -14.91 20.02
CA THR A 318 -13.36 -16.19 19.67
C THR A 318 -12.30 -17.25 19.41
N THR A 319 -12.67 -18.51 19.66
CA THR A 319 -11.88 -19.67 19.22
C THR A 319 -12.07 -19.88 17.72
N VAL A 320 -11.00 -20.32 17.04
CA VAL A 320 -11.00 -20.60 15.60
C VAL A 320 -11.36 -22.06 15.32
N ASP A 321 -10.42 -22.97 15.53
CA ASP A 321 -10.58 -24.43 15.48
C ASP A 321 -9.67 -24.98 16.58
N ALA A 322 -10.23 -25.23 17.76
CA ALA A 322 -9.43 -25.56 18.95
C ALA A 322 -8.68 -26.89 18.82
N GLU A 323 -9.11 -27.78 17.90
CA GLU A 323 -8.43 -29.04 17.62
C GLU A 323 -7.20 -28.82 16.75
N ARG A 324 -7.30 -27.97 15.73
CA ARG A 324 -6.20 -27.73 14.77
C ARG A 324 -5.27 -26.58 15.15
N TYR A 325 -5.83 -25.53 15.75
CA TYR A 325 -5.15 -24.28 16.08
C TYR A 325 -5.43 -23.90 17.55
N PRO A 326 -5.02 -24.74 18.52
CA PRO A 326 -5.42 -24.62 19.93
C PRO A 326 -5.00 -23.29 20.59
N LYS A 327 -3.96 -22.64 20.05
CA LYS A 327 -3.42 -21.37 20.58
C LYS A 327 -3.72 -20.16 19.68
N LEU A 328 -4.55 -20.33 18.65
CA LEU A 328 -4.99 -19.24 17.79
C LEU A 328 -6.33 -18.69 18.29
N LYS A 329 -6.41 -17.38 18.47
CA LYS A 329 -7.66 -16.67 18.77
C LYS A 329 -7.99 -15.73 17.62
N ALA A 330 -9.28 -15.58 17.31
CA ALA A 330 -9.73 -14.49 16.47
C ALA A 330 -10.13 -13.30 17.36
N ALA A 331 -9.56 -12.14 17.06
CA ALA A 331 -9.82 -10.88 17.73
C ALA A 331 -10.66 -10.00 16.79
N ARG A 332 -11.92 -9.77 17.18
CA ARG A 332 -12.94 -9.21 16.30
C ARG A 332 -12.95 -7.69 16.39
N VAL A 333 -13.08 -7.05 15.24
CA VAL A 333 -13.34 -5.61 15.09
C VAL A 333 -14.84 -5.44 14.85
N ALA A 334 -15.54 -4.81 15.78
CA ALA A 334 -16.97 -4.55 15.65
C ALA A 334 -17.19 -3.47 14.59
N LEU A 335 -17.94 -3.80 13.54
CA LEU A 335 -18.38 -2.86 12.51
C LEU A 335 -19.89 -2.96 12.36
N THR A 336 -20.55 -1.85 12.02
CA THR A 336 -21.97 -1.91 11.61
C THR A 336 -22.08 -2.54 10.22
N LYS A 337 -23.27 -3.03 9.86
CA LYS A 337 -23.52 -3.53 8.51
C LYS A 337 -23.30 -2.44 7.45
N GLU A 338 -23.69 -1.20 7.74
CA GLU A 338 -23.47 -0.06 6.85
C GLU A 338 -21.97 0.17 6.61
N GLU A 339 -21.15 0.16 7.66
CA GLU A 339 -19.70 0.29 7.52
C GLU A 339 -19.11 -0.82 6.65
N VAL A 340 -19.53 -2.07 6.84
CA VAL A 340 -19.09 -3.22 6.02
C VAL A 340 -19.52 -3.06 4.56
N ASP A 341 -20.76 -2.65 4.31
CA ASP A 341 -21.28 -2.46 2.96
C ASP A 341 -20.52 -1.33 2.24
N ILE A 342 -20.22 -0.22 2.91
CA ILE A 342 -19.43 0.88 2.35
C ILE A 342 -17.97 0.48 2.16
N PHE A 343 -17.29 0.03 3.22
CA PHE A 343 -15.86 -0.31 3.21
C PHE A 343 -15.51 -1.40 2.21
N TYR A 344 -16.24 -2.53 2.26
CA TYR A 344 -15.86 -3.74 1.53
C TYR A 344 -16.63 -3.92 0.23
N LYS A 345 -17.96 -3.74 0.23
CA LYS A 345 -18.78 -4.03 -0.95
C LYS A 345 -18.77 -2.89 -1.96
N ARG A 346 -18.77 -1.64 -1.49
CA ARG A 346 -18.78 -0.44 -2.34
C ARG A 346 -17.37 0.06 -2.61
N PHE A 347 -16.74 0.72 -1.63
CA PHE A 347 -15.48 1.45 -1.82
C PHE A 347 -14.35 0.55 -2.35
N SER A 348 -14.09 -0.57 -1.68
CA SER A 348 -13.03 -1.51 -2.10
C SER A 348 -13.25 -2.12 -3.49
N LYS A 349 -14.48 -2.16 -4.02
CA LYS A 349 -14.81 -2.80 -5.31
C LYS A 349 -15.13 -1.81 -6.43
N GLU A 350 -15.60 -0.62 -6.10
CA GLU A 350 -15.87 0.46 -7.04
C GLU A 350 -14.66 1.40 -7.20
N ALA A 351 -13.83 1.60 -6.17
CA ALA A 351 -12.65 2.47 -6.26
C ALA A 351 -11.37 1.67 -6.53
N PHE A 352 -11.02 0.74 -5.63
CA PHE A 352 -9.70 0.09 -5.67
C PHE A 352 -9.61 -1.06 -6.66
N TRP A 353 -10.59 -1.97 -6.67
CA TRP A 353 -10.54 -3.15 -7.53
C TRP A 353 -10.35 -2.83 -9.03
N PRO A 354 -11.07 -1.86 -9.64
CA PRO A 354 -10.89 -1.51 -11.04
C PRO A 354 -9.51 -0.90 -11.28
N THR A 355 -9.09 0.07 -10.47
CA THR A 355 -7.78 0.73 -10.59
C THR A 355 -6.63 -0.25 -10.45
N LEU A 356 -6.67 -1.14 -9.44
CA LEU A 356 -5.65 -2.16 -9.21
C LEU A 356 -5.51 -3.12 -10.38
N HIS A 357 -6.59 -3.39 -11.12
CA HIS A 357 -6.55 -4.26 -12.29
C HIS A 357 -6.45 -3.49 -13.61
N THR A 358 -6.04 -2.22 -13.58
CA THR A 358 -5.80 -1.35 -14.75
C THR A 358 -7.05 -0.93 -15.54
N PHE A 359 -8.24 -1.03 -14.94
CA PHE A 359 -9.52 -0.57 -15.47
C PHE A 359 -10.00 0.70 -14.75
N TRP A 360 -9.13 1.71 -14.67
CA TRP A 360 -9.37 2.95 -13.91
C TRP A 360 -10.57 3.75 -14.42
N GLU A 361 -10.95 3.58 -15.69
CA GLU A 361 -12.14 4.18 -16.29
C GLU A 361 -13.46 3.68 -15.66
N ARG A 362 -13.41 2.54 -14.96
CA ARG A 362 -14.54 1.98 -14.20
C ARG A 362 -14.53 2.37 -12.73
N ALA A 363 -13.51 3.10 -12.28
CA ALA A 363 -13.36 3.46 -10.88
C ALA A 363 -14.28 4.62 -10.49
N THR A 364 -14.91 4.52 -9.32
CA THR A 364 -15.71 5.59 -8.71
C THR A 364 -15.10 6.01 -7.38
N PHE A 365 -14.80 7.29 -7.23
CA PHE A 365 -14.22 7.86 -6.00
C PHE A 365 -15.26 8.73 -5.28
N ARG A 366 -15.52 8.41 -4.01
CA ARG A 366 -16.39 9.18 -3.11
C ARG A 366 -15.64 9.48 -1.82
N GLU A 367 -15.62 10.75 -1.43
CA GLU A 367 -14.91 11.18 -0.21
C GLU A 367 -15.56 10.61 1.06
N ASP A 368 -16.89 10.56 1.14
CA ASP A 368 -17.59 9.97 2.30
C ASP A 368 -17.24 8.49 2.50
N ASP A 369 -17.07 7.75 1.40
CA ASP A 369 -16.68 6.33 1.45
C ASP A 369 -15.25 6.16 1.94
N TRP A 370 -14.36 7.09 1.56
CA TRP A 370 -12.99 7.12 2.05
C TRP A 370 -12.92 7.39 3.55
N GLN A 371 -13.75 8.30 4.08
CA GLN A 371 -13.80 8.55 5.52
C GLN A 371 -14.22 7.30 6.31
N VAL A 372 -15.18 6.51 5.80
CA VAL A 372 -15.51 5.20 6.38
C VAL A 372 -14.33 4.23 6.28
N PHE A 373 -13.61 4.21 5.14
CA PHE A 373 -12.43 3.38 4.98
C PHE A 373 -11.33 3.70 6.00
N LEU A 374 -11.06 4.98 6.25
CA LEU A 374 -10.13 5.46 7.28
C LEU A 374 -10.57 5.02 8.68
N LYS A 375 -11.85 5.24 9.02
CA LYS A 375 -12.42 4.82 10.31
C LYS A 375 -12.24 3.33 10.56
N VAL A 376 -12.60 2.50 9.58
CA VAL A 376 -12.45 1.04 9.67
C VAL A 376 -10.98 0.66 9.84
N ASN A 377 -10.07 1.20 9.03
CA ASN A 377 -8.64 0.92 9.14
C ASN A 377 -8.06 1.32 10.51
N ARG A 378 -8.51 2.45 11.07
CA ARG A 378 -8.13 2.86 12.44
C ARG A 378 -8.60 1.84 13.48
N SER A 379 -9.85 1.36 13.40
CA SER A 379 -10.34 0.32 14.32
C SER A 379 -9.57 -1.01 14.20
N PHE A 380 -9.13 -1.37 12.99
CA PHE A 380 -8.23 -2.51 12.78
C PHE A 380 -6.85 -2.28 13.43
N ALA A 381 -6.26 -1.08 13.29
CA ALA A 381 -4.99 -0.74 13.91
C ALA A 381 -5.06 -0.76 15.44
N GLU A 382 -6.11 -0.17 16.02
CA GLU A 382 -6.36 -0.16 17.47
C GLU A 382 -6.54 -1.57 18.04
N ARG A 383 -7.32 -2.42 17.36
CA ARG A 383 -7.45 -3.83 17.76
C ARG A 383 -6.11 -4.55 17.66
N THR A 384 -5.37 -4.35 16.58
CA THR A 384 -4.06 -4.98 16.37
C THR A 384 -3.06 -4.57 17.46
N ALA A 385 -3.03 -3.30 17.82
CA ALA A 385 -2.16 -2.77 18.89
C ALA A 385 -2.43 -3.42 20.25
N LEU A 386 -3.70 -3.73 20.56
CA LEU A 386 -4.11 -4.42 21.79
C LEU A 386 -3.77 -5.93 21.81
N GLU A 387 -3.66 -6.56 20.64
CA GLU A 387 -3.34 -7.99 20.53
C GLU A 387 -1.84 -8.26 20.55
N ALA A 388 -1.07 -7.38 19.93
CA ALA A 388 0.36 -7.53 19.69
C ALA A 388 1.17 -7.37 20.99
N ALA A 389 2.04 -8.34 21.28
CA ALA A 389 3.06 -8.21 22.32
C ALA A 389 4.09 -7.12 21.95
N GLU A 390 4.93 -6.74 22.91
CA GLU A 390 6.08 -5.86 22.65
C GLU A 390 7.02 -6.49 21.61
N GLY A 391 7.43 -5.73 20.59
CA GLY A 391 8.30 -6.22 19.51
C GLY A 391 7.67 -7.25 18.57
N ALA A 392 6.35 -7.48 18.65
CA ALA A 392 5.68 -8.52 17.88
C ALA A 392 5.72 -8.27 16.36
N THR A 393 5.60 -9.36 15.60
CA THR A 393 5.41 -9.30 14.15
C THR A 393 3.92 -9.22 13.82
N VAL A 394 3.54 -8.17 13.09
CA VAL A 394 2.20 -7.97 12.56
C VAL A 394 2.23 -8.22 11.06
N TRP A 395 1.44 -9.18 10.59
CA TRP A 395 1.33 -9.51 9.17
C TRP A 395 -0.02 -9.08 8.61
N LEU A 396 0.00 -7.98 7.86
CA LEU A 396 -1.15 -7.35 7.21
C LEU A 396 -1.36 -7.92 5.81
N HIS A 397 -2.62 -8.13 5.45
CA HIS A 397 -2.98 -8.70 4.17
C HIS A 397 -3.99 -7.87 3.38
N ASP A 398 -3.56 -7.54 2.16
CA ASP A 398 -4.34 -6.99 1.06
C ASP A 398 -4.82 -5.55 1.19
N TYR A 399 -5.25 -5.01 0.05
CA TYR A 399 -5.56 -3.60 -0.17
C TYR A 399 -6.68 -3.01 0.70
N ASN A 400 -7.50 -3.86 1.33
CA ASN A 400 -8.53 -3.41 2.27
C ASN A 400 -7.93 -2.74 3.53
N LEU A 401 -6.65 -2.99 3.82
CA LEU A 401 -5.98 -2.57 5.05
C LEU A 401 -4.81 -1.61 4.80
N TRP A 402 -4.82 -0.89 3.67
CA TRP A 402 -3.73 0.02 3.28
C TRP A 402 -3.42 1.13 4.29
N MET A 403 -4.37 1.54 5.12
CA MET A 403 -4.18 2.61 6.11
C MET A 403 -3.83 2.09 7.50
N VAL A 404 -3.91 0.76 7.73
CA VAL A 404 -3.52 0.16 9.02
C VAL A 404 -2.04 0.40 9.37
N PRO A 405 -1.05 0.25 8.47
CA PRO A 405 0.35 0.48 8.83
C PRO A 405 0.61 1.88 9.40
N GLY A 406 0.04 2.92 8.80
CA GLY A 406 0.15 4.30 9.27
C GLY A 406 -0.35 4.46 10.71
N TYR A 407 -1.60 4.08 10.97
CA TYR A 407 -2.18 4.17 12.31
C TYR A 407 -1.50 3.25 13.33
N LEU A 408 -1.11 2.04 12.92
CA LEU A 408 -0.49 1.09 13.83
C LEU A 408 0.92 1.54 14.24
N ARG A 409 1.68 2.13 13.32
CA ARG A 409 3.00 2.66 13.62
C ARG A 409 2.94 3.81 14.63
N GLU A 410 1.93 4.68 14.51
CA GLU A 410 1.64 5.74 15.50
C GLU A 410 1.40 5.13 16.89
N LEU A 411 0.55 4.10 16.97
CA LEU A 411 0.17 3.48 18.25
C LEU A 411 1.28 2.63 18.88
N ARG A 412 2.08 1.96 18.05
CA ARG A 412 3.01 0.91 18.45
C ARG A 412 4.28 0.96 17.59
N PRO A 413 5.18 1.93 17.84
CA PRO A 413 6.42 2.09 17.08
C PRO A 413 7.36 0.89 17.19
N ASP A 414 7.22 0.09 18.25
CA ASP A 414 8.00 -1.12 18.53
C ASP A 414 7.63 -2.34 17.66
N LEU A 415 6.54 -2.31 16.90
CA LEU A 415 6.11 -3.50 16.14
C LEU A 415 6.90 -3.67 14.85
N LYS A 416 7.08 -4.93 14.46
CA LYS A 416 7.55 -5.29 13.12
C LYS A 416 6.34 -5.45 12.19
N ILE A 417 6.11 -4.48 11.33
CA ILE A 417 4.93 -4.41 10.45
C ILE A 417 5.30 -4.94 9.07
N ALA A 418 4.73 -6.08 8.70
CA ALA A 418 4.86 -6.68 7.38
C ALA A 418 3.53 -6.60 6.64
N PHE A 419 3.55 -6.23 5.36
CA PHE A 419 2.37 -6.16 4.51
C PHE A 419 2.52 -7.08 3.30
N PHE A 420 1.47 -7.81 2.93
CA PHE A 420 1.44 -8.60 1.70
C PHE A 420 0.25 -8.22 0.81
N HIS A 421 0.55 -7.82 -0.43
CA HIS A 421 -0.44 -7.38 -1.42
C HIS A 421 -0.84 -8.54 -2.34
N HIS A 422 -2.10 -9.01 -2.27
CA HIS A 422 -2.56 -10.19 -3.02
C HIS A 422 -3.15 -9.86 -4.39
N THR A 423 -3.67 -8.65 -4.56
CA THR A 423 -4.13 -8.17 -5.87
C THR A 423 -2.97 -7.63 -6.71
N TYR A 424 -3.20 -7.43 -8.01
CA TYR A 424 -2.19 -6.79 -8.86
C TYR A 424 -1.93 -5.36 -8.37
N PHE A 425 -0.65 -4.96 -8.30
CA PHE A 425 -0.26 -3.58 -8.03
C PHE A 425 0.08 -2.87 -9.35
N PRO A 426 -0.69 -1.84 -9.76
CA PRO A 426 -0.60 -1.25 -11.10
C PRO A 426 0.57 -0.27 -11.22
N SER A 427 0.94 0.10 -12.45
CA SER A 427 1.98 1.10 -12.71
C SER A 427 1.60 2.47 -12.14
N ALA A 428 2.61 3.36 -12.02
CA ALA A 428 2.42 4.71 -11.52
C ALA A 428 1.34 5.50 -12.28
N ASP A 429 1.29 5.39 -13.61
CA ASP A 429 0.30 6.08 -14.44
C ASP A 429 -1.15 5.73 -14.07
N VAL A 430 -1.39 4.48 -13.64
CA VAL A 430 -2.72 4.01 -13.25
C VAL A 430 -2.98 4.27 -11.78
N PHE A 431 -2.02 3.96 -10.90
CA PHE A 431 -2.20 4.15 -9.46
C PHE A 431 -2.41 5.63 -9.11
N ASN A 432 -1.74 6.54 -9.82
CA ASN A 432 -1.80 7.97 -9.55
C ASN A 432 -3.16 8.61 -9.87
N VAL A 433 -4.08 7.88 -10.50
CA VAL A 433 -5.49 8.26 -10.65
C VAL A 433 -6.20 8.31 -9.29
N LEU A 434 -5.75 7.54 -8.29
CA LEU A 434 -6.33 7.55 -6.95
C LEU A 434 -6.19 8.93 -6.29
N PRO A 435 -7.28 9.54 -5.78
CA PRO A 435 -7.22 10.81 -5.07
C PRO A 435 -6.31 10.75 -3.84
N TRP A 436 -6.42 9.68 -3.07
CA TRP A 436 -5.73 9.48 -1.79
C TRP A 436 -4.37 8.76 -1.90
N ARG A 437 -3.80 8.70 -3.12
CA ARG A 437 -2.53 7.98 -3.39
C ARG A 437 -1.41 8.32 -2.42
N ARG A 438 -1.28 9.60 -2.03
CA ARG A 438 -0.23 10.08 -1.13
C ARG A 438 -0.38 9.48 0.26
N GLN A 439 -1.59 9.52 0.82
CA GLN A 439 -1.93 8.96 2.13
C GLN A 439 -1.73 7.44 2.16
N ILE A 440 -2.18 6.74 1.11
CA ILE A 440 -2.04 5.27 0.99
C ILE A 440 -0.57 4.87 0.98
N ILE A 441 0.24 5.53 0.16
CA ILE A 441 1.66 5.21 0.05
C ILE A 441 2.43 5.62 1.29
N GLY A 442 2.13 6.80 1.86
CA GLY A 442 2.70 7.24 3.13
C GLY A 442 2.42 6.23 4.26
N SER A 443 1.21 5.66 4.31
CA SER A 443 0.88 4.57 5.22
C SER A 443 1.70 3.31 4.91
N LEU A 444 1.68 2.81 3.68
CA LEU A 444 2.40 1.58 3.32
C LEU A 444 3.91 1.66 3.59
N LEU A 445 4.52 2.83 3.42
CA LEU A 445 5.92 3.09 3.74
C LEU A 445 6.22 3.08 5.26
N GLN A 446 5.21 2.95 6.13
CA GLN A 446 5.41 2.68 7.56
C GLN A 446 5.65 1.19 7.90
N CYS A 447 5.58 0.31 6.89
CA CYS A 447 5.94 -1.10 7.02
C CYS A 447 7.47 -1.29 7.05
N ASP A 448 7.93 -2.31 7.74
CA ASP A 448 9.33 -2.78 7.69
C ASP A 448 9.56 -3.67 6.46
N TYR A 449 8.51 -4.38 6.02
CA TYR A 449 8.56 -5.27 4.87
C TYR A 449 7.27 -5.23 4.05
N ILE A 450 7.36 -5.10 2.72
CA ILE A 450 6.22 -5.18 1.81
C ILE A 450 6.45 -6.28 0.76
N GLY A 451 5.57 -7.28 0.73
CA GLY A 451 5.58 -8.35 -0.25
C GLY A 451 4.50 -8.22 -1.31
N PHE A 452 4.85 -8.66 -2.51
CA PHE A 452 3.97 -8.77 -3.68
C PHE A 452 4.05 -10.17 -4.27
N HIS A 453 3.22 -10.50 -5.26
CA HIS A 453 3.34 -11.79 -5.93
C HIS A 453 4.51 -11.85 -6.91
N ILE A 454 4.76 -10.78 -7.67
CA ILE A 454 5.75 -10.82 -8.75
C ILE A 454 6.68 -9.59 -8.74
N PRO A 455 7.90 -9.72 -9.31
CA PRO A 455 8.86 -8.62 -9.37
C PRO A 455 8.32 -7.33 -10.02
N ARG A 456 7.47 -7.44 -11.05
CA ARG A 456 6.85 -6.28 -11.71
C ARG A 456 6.02 -5.44 -10.74
N GLN A 457 5.31 -6.06 -9.80
CA GLN A 457 4.48 -5.36 -8.81
C GLN A 457 5.36 -4.61 -7.80
N VAL A 458 6.54 -5.15 -7.47
CA VAL A 458 7.54 -4.47 -6.62
C VAL A 458 8.01 -3.18 -7.28
N GLU A 459 8.43 -3.23 -8.54
CA GLU A 459 8.90 -2.01 -9.24
C GLU A 459 7.76 -1.00 -9.46
N ASN A 460 6.55 -1.48 -9.77
CA ASN A 460 5.38 -0.60 -9.85
C ASN A 460 5.16 0.16 -8.52
N PHE A 461 5.30 -0.51 -7.38
CA PHE A 461 5.21 0.14 -6.06
C PHE A 461 6.33 1.17 -5.85
N VAL A 462 7.57 0.83 -6.20
CA VAL A 462 8.71 1.76 -6.10
C VAL A 462 8.48 3.01 -6.94
N ASP A 463 8.01 2.87 -8.17
CA ASP A 463 7.73 4.00 -9.05
C ASP A 463 6.59 4.87 -8.56
N VAL A 464 5.53 4.27 -8.01
CA VAL A 464 4.47 5.01 -7.31
C VAL A 464 5.03 5.76 -6.10
N ALA A 465 5.84 5.10 -5.29
CA ALA A 465 6.42 5.69 -4.08
C ALA A 465 7.33 6.88 -4.38
N ARG A 466 8.11 6.82 -5.47
CA ARG A 466 8.92 7.97 -5.96
C ARG A 466 8.08 9.20 -6.30
N GLY A 467 6.84 9.00 -6.75
CA GLY A 467 5.90 10.09 -7.01
C GLY A 467 5.28 10.72 -5.76
N VAL A 468 5.51 10.13 -4.58
CA VAL A 468 4.93 10.58 -3.30
C VAL A 468 6.01 11.13 -2.37
N THR A 469 7.16 10.47 -2.28
CA THR A 469 8.29 10.87 -1.43
C THR A 469 9.62 10.68 -2.16
N PRO A 470 10.63 11.53 -1.91
CA PRO A 470 12.01 11.20 -2.19
C PRO A 470 12.32 9.84 -1.57
N LEU A 471 12.91 8.96 -2.37
CA LEU A 471 13.41 7.67 -1.91
C LEU A 471 14.65 7.28 -2.69
N GLN A 472 15.56 6.58 -2.03
CA GLN A 472 16.75 6.02 -2.64
C GLN A 472 16.65 4.49 -2.68
N THR A 473 17.01 3.90 -3.82
CA THR A 473 17.08 2.44 -3.90
C THR A 473 18.38 1.98 -3.23
N VAL A 474 18.25 1.25 -2.12
CA VAL A 474 19.39 0.74 -1.33
C VAL A 474 19.94 -0.55 -1.93
N SER A 475 19.06 -1.45 -2.37
CA SER A 475 19.48 -2.74 -2.93
C SER A 475 18.53 -3.24 -4.01
N ARG A 476 19.08 -4.07 -4.91
CA ARG A 476 18.36 -4.75 -6.00
C ARG A 476 18.87 -6.17 -6.15
N GLN A 477 18.03 -7.07 -6.63
CA GLN A 477 18.41 -8.44 -6.98
C GLN A 477 17.96 -8.83 -8.39
N ASN A 478 18.59 -9.85 -8.96
CA ASN A 478 18.17 -10.47 -10.21
C ASN A 478 16.95 -11.36 -9.96
N CYS A 479 15.99 -11.35 -10.88
CA CYS A 479 14.77 -12.15 -10.77
C CYS A 479 14.98 -13.62 -11.21
N ALA A 480 16.00 -13.87 -12.03
CA ALA A 480 16.42 -15.23 -12.39
C ALA A 480 17.11 -15.94 -11.19
N PRO A 481 17.00 -17.28 -11.08
CA PRO A 481 16.33 -18.18 -12.01
C PRO A 481 14.83 -18.36 -11.74
N ARG A 482 14.26 -17.81 -10.66
CA ARG A 482 12.86 -18.08 -10.28
C ARG A 482 11.86 -17.55 -11.31
N PHE A 483 12.03 -16.31 -11.75
CA PHE A 483 11.07 -15.63 -12.62
C PHE A 483 11.51 -15.56 -14.08
N ILE A 484 10.54 -15.41 -14.98
CA ILE A 484 10.77 -15.06 -16.39
C ILE A 484 11.23 -13.59 -16.46
N THR A 485 12.37 -13.36 -17.10
CA THR A 485 12.98 -12.03 -17.20
C THR A 485 12.58 -11.25 -18.45
N TYR A 486 12.38 -11.94 -19.58
CA TYR A 486 12.06 -11.35 -20.89
C TYR A 486 11.01 -12.19 -21.64
N GLY A 487 10.31 -11.59 -22.60
CA GLY A 487 9.37 -12.29 -23.50
C GLY A 487 7.99 -12.59 -22.90
N CYS A 488 7.67 -12.05 -21.73
CA CYS A 488 6.36 -12.11 -21.10
C CYS A 488 5.98 -10.70 -20.62
N ALA A 489 4.72 -10.28 -20.80
CA ALA A 489 4.28 -8.94 -20.40
C ALA A 489 4.56 -8.58 -18.93
N VAL A 490 4.54 -9.56 -18.01
CA VAL A 490 4.86 -9.35 -16.59
C VAL A 490 6.32 -9.69 -16.22
N GLY A 491 7.13 -10.11 -17.19
CA GLY A 491 8.54 -10.46 -16.98
C GLY A 491 9.38 -9.24 -16.58
N LEU A 492 10.40 -9.49 -15.76
CA LEU A 492 11.31 -8.45 -15.28
C LEU A 492 12.69 -9.02 -14.93
N GLU A 493 13.77 -8.36 -15.36
CA GLU A 493 15.14 -8.81 -15.13
C GLU A 493 15.61 -8.65 -13.68
N ARG A 494 15.33 -7.49 -13.07
CA ARG A 494 15.79 -7.11 -11.72
C ARG A 494 14.68 -6.41 -10.97
N MET A 495 14.66 -6.58 -9.65
CA MET A 495 13.77 -5.84 -8.75
C MET A 495 14.52 -5.26 -7.56
N THR A 496 13.95 -4.20 -7.02
CA THR A 496 14.34 -3.52 -5.80
C THR A 496 14.00 -4.37 -4.59
N THR A 497 14.92 -4.43 -3.63
CA THR A 497 14.78 -5.21 -2.39
C THR A 497 14.80 -4.36 -1.14
N ALA A 498 15.25 -3.11 -1.24
CA ALA A 498 15.12 -2.12 -0.17
C ALA A 498 15.13 -0.70 -0.75
N VAL A 499 14.33 0.17 -0.14
CA VAL A 499 14.30 1.61 -0.39
C VAL A 499 14.49 2.37 0.93
N ASP A 500 15.18 3.49 0.87
CA ASP A 500 15.37 4.41 1.99
C ASP A 500 14.55 5.68 1.73
N THR A 501 13.63 6.01 2.63
CA THR A 501 12.77 7.20 2.56
C THR A 501 13.34 8.40 3.34
N GLY A 502 14.56 8.28 3.87
CA GLY A 502 15.17 9.22 4.81
C GLY A 502 14.66 9.08 6.25
N SER A 503 13.43 8.62 6.42
CA SER A 503 12.84 8.30 7.73
C SER A 503 13.01 6.83 8.14
N ARG A 504 13.09 5.92 7.17
CA ARG A 504 13.28 4.48 7.38
C ARG A 504 13.68 3.74 6.12
N VAL A 505 14.30 2.58 6.32
CA VAL A 505 14.54 1.60 5.25
C VAL A 505 13.39 0.59 5.17
N VAL A 506 12.66 0.58 4.05
CA VAL A 506 11.59 -0.37 3.77
C VAL A 506 12.11 -1.48 2.88
N LYS A 507 12.04 -2.74 3.34
CA LYS A 507 12.39 -3.91 2.52
C LYS A 507 11.22 -4.36 1.65
N LEU A 508 11.53 -4.85 0.46
CA LEU A 508 10.56 -5.25 -0.56
C LEU A 508 10.87 -6.65 -1.09
N GLY A 509 9.85 -7.39 -1.53
CA GLY A 509 10.07 -8.67 -2.21
C GLY A 509 8.88 -9.23 -2.97
N ALA A 510 9.17 -10.19 -3.84
CA ALA A 510 8.18 -10.94 -4.61
C ALA A 510 8.11 -12.38 -4.12
N HIS A 511 6.95 -12.77 -3.58
CA HIS A 511 6.64 -14.10 -3.07
C HIS A 511 5.30 -14.57 -3.66
N PRO A 512 5.30 -15.23 -4.83
CA PRO A 512 4.12 -15.87 -5.38
C PRO A 512 3.51 -16.82 -4.37
N VAL A 513 2.22 -16.66 -4.07
CA VAL A 513 1.53 -17.61 -3.18
C VAL A 513 1.57 -19.01 -3.81
N GLY A 514 1.99 -19.99 -3.00
CA GLY A 514 2.07 -21.39 -3.40
C GLY A 514 0.72 -22.10 -3.33
N LEU A 515 0.74 -23.41 -3.52
CA LEU A 515 -0.44 -24.27 -3.40
C LEU A 515 -0.27 -25.29 -2.28
N ASP A 516 -1.36 -25.65 -1.61
CA ASP A 516 -1.44 -26.84 -0.76
C ASP A 516 -1.60 -28.09 -1.64
N ILE A 517 -0.48 -28.73 -1.99
CA ILE A 517 -0.43 -29.91 -2.86
C ILE A 517 -1.12 -31.11 -2.21
N ASP A 518 -1.01 -31.26 -0.89
CA ASP A 518 -1.59 -32.40 -0.16
C ASP A 518 -3.11 -32.37 -0.20
N ARG A 519 -3.69 -31.18 -0.24
CA ARG A 519 -5.12 -31.00 -0.45
C ARG A 519 -5.57 -31.43 -1.85
N VAL A 520 -4.84 -31.07 -2.90
CA VAL A 520 -5.15 -31.53 -4.27
C VAL A 520 -5.06 -33.05 -4.33
N ARG A 521 -4.01 -33.64 -3.74
CA ARG A 521 -3.84 -35.10 -3.66
C ARG A 521 -5.02 -35.76 -2.94
N SER A 522 -5.41 -35.22 -1.79
CA SER A 522 -6.54 -35.72 -1.00
C SER A 522 -7.86 -35.67 -1.77
N ALA A 523 -8.08 -34.62 -2.57
CA ALA A 523 -9.25 -34.50 -3.44
C ALA A 523 -9.25 -35.58 -4.55
N LEU A 524 -8.11 -35.81 -5.20
CA LEU A 524 -7.96 -36.83 -6.26
C LEU A 524 -8.02 -38.28 -5.73
N ASP A 525 -7.63 -38.50 -4.47
CA ASP A 525 -7.70 -39.80 -3.82
C ASP A 525 -9.10 -40.15 -3.28
N ASN A 526 -10.00 -39.17 -3.21
CA ASN A 526 -11.36 -39.39 -2.75
C ASN A 526 -12.11 -40.36 -3.70
N PRO A 527 -12.65 -41.49 -3.20
CA PRO A 527 -13.34 -42.48 -4.03
C PRO A 527 -14.48 -41.89 -4.88
N LYS A 528 -15.25 -40.95 -4.33
CA LYS A 528 -16.34 -40.28 -5.06
C LYS A 528 -15.83 -39.49 -6.26
N ILE A 529 -14.65 -38.89 -6.12
CA ILE A 529 -14.01 -38.10 -7.17
C ILE A 529 -13.40 -39.01 -8.23
N ARG A 530 -12.82 -40.14 -7.83
CA ARG A 530 -12.37 -41.17 -8.79
C ARG A 530 -13.52 -41.73 -9.62
N ASP A 531 -14.67 -41.98 -9.01
CA ASP A 531 -15.89 -42.41 -9.72
C ASP A 531 -16.42 -41.32 -10.66
N MET A 532 -16.32 -40.05 -10.27
CA MET A 532 -16.65 -38.91 -11.14
C MET A 532 -15.70 -38.82 -12.33
N MET A 533 -14.39 -38.95 -12.12
CA MET A 533 -13.40 -38.96 -13.19
C MET A 533 -13.61 -40.13 -14.17
N ALA A 534 -13.99 -41.31 -13.68
CA ALA A 534 -14.31 -42.46 -14.53
C ALA A 534 -15.50 -42.17 -15.45
N ARG A 535 -16.58 -41.60 -14.90
CA ARG A 535 -17.76 -41.19 -15.69
C ARG A 535 -17.44 -40.10 -16.71
N LEU A 536 -16.71 -39.06 -16.30
CA LEU A 536 -16.28 -38.00 -17.21
C LEU A 536 -15.43 -38.55 -18.35
N ARG A 537 -14.54 -39.51 -18.07
CA ARG A 537 -13.74 -40.16 -19.11
C ARG A 537 -14.58 -40.92 -20.12
N GLU A 538 -15.67 -41.57 -19.70
CA GLU A 538 -16.62 -42.24 -20.58
C GLU A 538 -17.45 -41.25 -21.42
N GLU A 539 -17.90 -40.14 -20.82
CA GLU A 539 -18.67 -39.10 -21.50
C GLU A 539 -17.84 -38.30 -22.51
N LEU A 540 -16.54 -38.13 -22.24
CA LEU A 540 -15.60 -37.37 -23.08
C LEU A 540 -14.84 -38.23 -24.08
N VAL A 541 -15.21 -39.51 -24.29
CA VAL A 541 -14.53 -40.37 -25.27
C VAL A 541 -14.56 -39.73 -26.66
N GLY A 542 -13.38 -39.46 -27.21
CA GLY A 542 -13.23 -38.84 -28.53
C GLY A 542 -13.47 -37.32 -28.56
N ILE A 543 -13.71 -36.70 -27.41
CA ILE A 543 -13.90 -35.25 -27.25
C ILE A 543 -12.75 -34.70 -26.38
N LYS A 544 -12.02 -33.72 -26.90
CA LYS A 544 -11.05 -32.96 -26.11
C LYS A 544 -11.75 -31.94 -25.23
N LEU A 545 -11.36 -31.86 -23.97
CA LEU A 545 -11.91 -30.95 -22.99
C LEU A 545 -11.03 -29.71 -22.84
N ILE A 546 -11.60 -28.54 -23.14
CA ILE A 546 -11.06 -27.25 -22.71
C ILE A 546 -11.77 -26.85 -21.42
N LEU A 547 -11.01 -26.46 -20.39
CA LEU A 547 -11.55 -26.08 -19.10
C LEU A 547 -11.17 -24.64 -18.75
N SER A 548 -12.15 -23.90 -18.23
CA SER A 548 -12.00 -22.58 -17.63
C SER A 548 -12.73 -22.53 -16.30
N VAL A 549 -12.06 -22.10 -15.23
CA VAL A 549 -12.65 -21.98 -13.89
C VAL A 549 -12.31 -20.61 -13.31
N GLU A 550 -13.30 -19.72 -13.27
CA GLU A 550 -13.09 -18.31 -12.94
C GLU A 550 -14.29 -17.75 -12.16
N ARG A 551 -14.11 -16.60 -11.52
CA ARG A 551 -15.23 -15.86 -10.91
C ARG A 551 -15.80 -14.88 -11.95
N LEU A 552 -17.08 -14.53 -11.81
CA LEU A 552 -17.68 -13.44 -12.58
C LEU A 552 -16.96 -12.15 -12.21
N ASP A 553 -16.07 -11.72 -13.09
CA ASP A 553 -15.28 -10.50 -12.93
C ASP A 553 -14.73 -10.07 -14.29
N TYR A 554 -14.80 -8.78 -14.62
CA TYR A 554 -14.33 -8.26 -15.91
C TYR A 554 -12.83 -8.44 -16.11
N THR A 555 -12.06 -8.62 -15.02
CA THR A 555 -10.61 -8.90 -15.09
C THR A 555 -10.30 -10.28 -15.67
N LYS A 556 -11.27 -11.21 -15.67
CA LYS A 556 -11.06 -12.63 -16.06
C LYS A 556 -11.15 -12.91 -17.55
N GLY A 557 -11.55 -11.94 -18.37
CA GLY A 557 -11.54 -12.09 -19.82
C GLY A 557 -12.49 -13.20 -20.33
N ILE A 558 -13.57 -13.49 -19.59
CA ILE A 558 -14.50 -14.59 -19.93
C ILE A 558 -15.17 -14.32 -21.28
N LEU A 559 -15.58 -13.08 -21.55
CA LEU A 559 -16.25 -12.73 -22.79
C LEU A 559 -15.30 -12.85 -23.99
N GLU A 560 -14.07 -12.36 -23.85
CA GLU A 560 -12.99 -12.45 -24.83
C GLU A 560 -12.69 -13.92 -25.17
N LYS A 561 -12.61 -14.78 -24.15
CA LYS A 561 -12.42 -16.23 -24.29
C LYS A 561 -13.57 -16.90 -25.04
N LEU A 562 -14.83 -16.55 -24.72
CA LEU A 562 -15.99 -17.11 -25.41
C LEU A 562 -16.01 -16.69 -26.88
N ASN A 563 -15.68 -15.43 -27.19
CA ASN A 563 -15.60 -14.96 -28.57
C ASN A 563 -14.45 -15.64 -29.33
N ALA A 564 -13.29 -15.86 -28.69
CA ALA A 564 -12.18 -16.62 -29.28
C ALA A 564 -12.56 -18.09 -29.52
N TYR A 565 -13.31 -18.71 -28.61
CA TYR A 565 -13.81 -20.08 -28.79
C TYR A 565 -14.82 -20.18 -29.94
N GLU A 566 -15.71 -19.19 -30.09
CA GLU A 566 -16.61 -19.11 -31.23
C GLU A 566 -15.83 -19.09 -32.55
N ARG A 567 -14.84 -18.20 -32.64
CA ARG A 567 -13.95 -18.08 -33.79
C ARG A 567 -13.15 -19.35 -34.07
N LEU A 568 -12.63 -20.00 -33.03
CA LEU A 568 -11.92 -21.28 -33.13
C LEU A 568 -12.76 -22.35 -33.85
N LEU A 569 -14.04 -22.47 -33.49
CA LEU A 569 -14.96 -23.44 -34.09
C LEU A 569 -15.36 -23.06 -35.53
N GLU A 570 -15.46 -21.76 -35.83
CA GLU A 570 -15.74 -21.27 -37.20
C GLU A 570 -14.59 -21.57 -38.16
N GLU A 571 -13.36 -21.25 -37.74
CA GLU A 571 -12.18 -21.34 -38.59
C GLU A 571 -11.68 -22.79 -38.75
N ASN A 572 -12.08 -23.70 -37.84
CA ASN A 572 -11.59 -25.08 -37.78
C ASN A 572 -12.74 -26.10 -37.72
N PRO A 573 -13.45 -26.34 -38.85
CA PRO A 573 -14.58 -27.27 -38.89
C PRO A 573 -14.25 -28.71 -38.46
N GLU A 574 -12.97 -29.10 -38.49
CA GLU A 574 -12.52 -30.40 -38.03
C GLU A 574 -12.64 -30.62 -36.52
N LEU A 575 -12.78 -29.55 -35.73
CA LEU A 575 -12.98 -29.58 -34.28
C LEU A 575 -14.45 -29.79 -33.88
N LEU A 576 -15.39 -29.58 -34.81
CA LEU A 576 -16.82 -29.73 -34.54
C LEU A 576 -17.14 -31.17 -34.13
N GLY A 577 -17.82 -31.35 -32.99
CA GLY A 577 -18.11 -32.67 -32.41
C GLY A 577 -16.95 -33.33 -31.68
N LYS A 578 -15.76 -32.70 -31.66
CA LYS A 578 -14.52 -33.28 -31.08
C LYS A 578 -13.91 -32.45 -29.97
N VAL A 579 -14.43 -31.26 -29.71
CA VAL A 579 -13.95 -30.37 -28.64
C VAL A 579 -15.16 -29.82 -27.88
N THR A 580 -15.05 -29.72 -26.57
CA THR A 580 -16.03 -29.03 -25.73
C THR A 580 -15.31 -28.11 -24.76
N LEU A 581 -15.79 -26.87 -24.66
CA LEU A 581 -15.40 -25.93 -23.62
C LEU A 581 -16.34 -26.08 -22.43
N VAL A 582 -15.76 -26.34 -21.26
CA VAL A 582 -16.44 -26.25 -19.96
C VAL A 582 -15.98 -25.00 -19.25
N THR A 583 -16.93 -24.11 -18.95
CA THR A 583 -16.66 -22.87 -18.21
C THR A 583 -17.44 -22.89 -16.91
N VAL A 584 -16.72 -22.93 -15.79
CA VAL A 584 -17.27 -22.76 -14.44
C VAL A 584 -17.08 -21.29 -14.05
N CYS A 585 -18.18 -20.56 -13.94
CA CYS A 585 -18.21 -19.16 -13.56
C CYS A 585 -18.89 -19.03 -12.20
N VAL A 586 -18.11 -18.67 -11.18
CA VAL A 586 -18.62 -18.46 -9.82
C VAL A 586 -19.30 -17.08 -9.74
N PRO A 587 -20.59 -17.00 -9.34
CA PRO A 587 -21.29 -15.73 -9.26
C PRO A 587 -20.65 -14.74 -8.27
N ALA A 588 -20.78 -13.44 -8.56
CA ALA A 588 -20.46 -12.39 -7.61
C ALA A 588 -21.49 -12.36 -6.45
N ALA A 589 -21.19 -11.60 -5.39
CA ALA A 589 -22.19 -11.35 -4.35
C ALA A 589 -23.39 -10.59 -4.95
N LYS A 590 -24.62 -10.86 -4.48
CA LYS A 590 -25.86 -10.32 -5.08
C LYS A 590 -25.90 -8.79 -5.07
N GLU A 591 -25.18 -8.17 -4.16
CA GLU A 591 -25.11 -6.71 -3.99
C GLU A 591 -24.12 -6.05 -4.97
N MET A 592 -23.35 -6.81 -5.75
CA MET A 592 -22.33 -6.30 -6.67
C MET A 592 -22.89 -6.12 -8.09
N THR A 593 -23.64 -5.03 -8.30
CA THR A 593 -24.30 -4.72 -9.58
C THR A 593 -23.35 -4.32 -10.71
N ILE A 594 -22.09 -3.99 -10.40
CA ILE A 594 -21.06 -3.63 -11.39
C ILE A 594 -20.79 -4.74 -12.43
N TYR A 595 -21.20 -5.98 -12.14
CA TYR A 595 -21.00 -7.13 -13.02
C TYR A 595 -22.23 -7.53 -13.86
N ASP A 596 -23.39 -6.89 -13.66
CA ASP A 596 -24.66 -7.29 -14.27
C ASP A 596 -24.64 -7.23 -15.82
N GLU A 597 -24.01 -6.18 -16.37
CA GLU A 597 -23.84 -6.03 -17.82
C GLU A 597 -22.95 -7.14 -18.39
N LEU A 598 -21.82 -7.40 -17.74
CA LEU A 598 -20.89 -8.46 -18.15
C LEU A 598 -21.56 -9.83 -18.09
N GLN A 599 -22.33 -10.12 -17.03
CA GLN A 599 -23.08 -11.36 -16.92
C GLN A 599 -24.04 -11.53 -18.10
N SER A 600 -24.80 -10.48 -18.43
CA SER A 600 -25.73 -10.49 -19.57
C SER A 600 -25.01 -10.78 -20.90
N GLN A 601 -23.85 -10.14 -21.13
CA GLN A 601 -23.03 -10.37 -22.31
C GLN A 601 -22.49 -11.81 -22.39
N ILE A 602 -22.06 -12.38 -21.27
CA ILE A 602 -21.58 -13.77 -21.19
C ILE A 602 -22.73 -14.73 -21.50
N GLU A 603 -23.90 -14.57 -20.88
CA GLU A 603 -25.06 -15.43 -21.11
C GLU A 603 -25.53 -15.39 -22.58
N GLN A 604 -25.52 -14.20 -23.21
CA GLN A 604 -25.80 -14.04 -24.63
C GLN A 604 -24.76 -14.76 -25.51
N ALA A 605 -23.47 -14.65 -25.20
CA ALA A 605 -22.42 -15.34 -25.93
C ALA A 605 -22.56 -16.87 -25.80
N VAL A 606 -22.87 -17.38 -24.60
CA VAL A 606 -23.15 -18.81 -24.37
C VAL A 606 -24.31 -19.30 -25.24
N GLY A 607 -25.42 -18.56 -25.25
CA GLY A 607 -26.59 -18.88 -26.06
C GLY A 607 -26.29 -18.85 -27.56
N ARG A 608 -25.55 -17.83 -28.02
CA ARG A 608 -25.15 -17.66 -29.42
C ARG A 608 -24.28 -18.82 -29.91
N ILE A 609 -23.23 -19.18 -29.17
CA ILE A 609 -22.29 -20.26 -29.52
C ILE A 609 -23.04 -21.59 -29.59
N ASN A 610 -23.78 -21.95 -28.55
CA ASN A 610 -24.54 -23.21 -28.54
C ASN A 610 -25.61 -23.23 -29.62
N GLY A 611 -26.31 -22.12 -29.87
CA GLY A 611 -27.31 -22.01 -30.92
C GLY A 611 -26.76 -22.24 -32.35
N ARG A 612 -25.51 -21.84 -32.62
CA ARG A 612 -24.86 -22.06 -33.92
C ARG A 612 -24.26 -23.45 -34.09
N PHE A 613 -23.55 -23.95 -33.08
CA PHE A 613 -22.67 -25.11 -33.25
C PHE A 613 -23.23 -26.41 -32.67
N ALA A 614 -24.19 -26.37 -31.74
CA ALA A 614 -24.69 -27.60 -31.11
C ALA A 614 -25.25 -28.61 -32.13
N ARG A 615 -25.10 -29.89 -31.79
CA ARG A 615 -25.61 -31.03 -32.55
C ARG A 615 -26.26 -32.02 -31.59
N ILE A 616 -27.05 -32.96 -32.12
CA ILE A 616 -27.62 -34.03 -31.29
C ILE A 616 -26.46 -34.80 -30.64
N GLY A 617 -26.45 -34.86 -29.31
CA GLY A 617 -25.41 -35.55 -28.54
C GLY A 617 -24.11 -34.76 -28.32
N TRP A 618 -23.99 -33.52 -28.80
CA TRP A 618 -22.81 -32.70 -28.57
C TRP A 618 -23.16 -31.24 -28.26
N THR A 619 -22.77 -30.79 -27.07
CA THR A 619 -22.85 -29.40 -26.63
C THR A 619 -21.45 -28.79 -26.70
N PRO A 620 -21.20 -27.80 -27.58
CA PRO A 620 -19.88 -27.21 -27.76
C PRO A 620 -19.41 -26.43 -26.54
N LEU A 621 -20.33 -25.81 -25.80
CA LEU A 621 -20.03 -25.01 -24.61
C LEU A 621 -20.96 -25.38 -23.45
N GLN A 622 -20.38 -25.93 -22.38
CA GLN A 622 -21.08 -26.16 -21.11
C GLN A 622 -20.72 -25.05 -20.12
N PHE A 623 -21.71 -24.22 -19.77
CA PHE A 623 -21.53 -23.09 -18.87
C PHE A 623 -22.22 -23.35 -17.53
N PHE A 624 -21.43 -23.37 -16.44
CA PHE A 624 -21.92 -23.55 -15.08
C PHE A 624 -21.81 -22.22 -14.31
N PHE A 625 -22.94 -21.55 -14.09
CA PHE A 625 -23.00 -20.33 -13.27
C PHE A 625 -23.27 -20.66 -11.80
N ARG A 626 -22.30 -21.30 -11.15
CA ARG A 626 -22.39 -21.74 -9.74
C ARG A 626 -21.00 -22.06 -9.20
N SER A 627 -20.87 -22.01 -7.87
CA SER A 627 -19.72 -22.61 -7.19
C SER A 627 -19.78 -24.13 -7.27
N LEU A 628 -18.63 -24.75 -7.55
CA LEU A 628 -18.42 -26.18 -7.41
C LEU A 628 -17.53 -26.46 -6.19
N PRO A 629 -17.77 -27.55 -5.42
CA PRO A 629 -16.83 -28.00 -4.41
C PRO A 629 -15.45 -28.25 -5.01
N PHE A 630 -14.39 -27.96 -4.25
CA PHE A 630 -13.01 -28.09 -4.72
C PHE A 630 -12.67 -29.50 -5.21
N GLU A 631 -13.21 -30.51 -4.53
CA GLU A 631 -13.05 -31.90 -4.88
C GLU A 631 -13.63 -32.21 -6.27
N GLU A 632 -14.80 -31.65 -6.58
CA GLU A 632 -15.42 -31.80 -7.90
C GLU A 632 -14.64 -31.05 -8.98
N VAL A 633 -14.17 -29.83 -8.69
CA VAL A 633 -13.32 -29.07 -9.63
C VAL A 633 -12.00 -29.79 -9.92
N SER A 634 -11.42 -30.46 -8.92
CA SER A 634 -10.20 -31.26 -9.08
C SER A 634 -10.39 -32.41 -10.08
N ALA A 635 -11.60 -32.99 -10.15
CA ALA A 635 -11.95 -33.97 -11.18
C ALA A 635 -11.88 -33.37 -12.59
N TRP A 636 -12.41 -32.16 -12.75
CA TRP A 636 -12.36 -31.43 -14.02
C TRP A 636 -10.93 -31.08 -14.41
N TYR A 637 -10.11 -30.59 -13.48
CA TYR A 637 -8.69 -30.34 -13.74
C TYR A 637 -7.96 -31.59 -14.23
N ALA A 638 -8.24 -32.74 -13.62
CA ALA A 638 -7.65 -34.02 -13.99
C ALA A 638 -8.07 -34.51 -15.39
N MET A 639 -9.28 -34.16 -15.85
CA MET A 639 -9.81 -34.59 -17.16
C MET A 639 -9.54 -33.60 -18.29
N ALA A 640 -9.18 -32.36 -17.98
CA ALA A 640 -8.98 -31.33 -19.00
C ALA A 640 -7.72 -31.59 -19.85
N ASP A 641 -7.88 -31.54 -21.17
CA ASP A 641 -6.77 -31.58 -22.13
C ASP A 641 -6.10 -30.20 -22.23
N VAL A 642 -6.89 -29.13 -22.16
CA VAL A 642 -6.41 -27.75 -22.17
C VAL A 642 -7.04 -26.99 -21.01
N MET A 643 -6.21 -26.40 -20.15
CA MET A 643 -6.65 -25.41 -19.17
C MET A 643 -6.44 -24.01 -19.74
N TRP A 644 -7.53 -23.26 -19.88
CA TRP A 644 -7.52 -21.96 -20.58
C TRP A 644 -7.79 -20.81 -19.61
N ILE A 645 -6.71 -20.31 -19.00
CA ILE A 645 -6.74 -19.22 -18.02
C ILE A 645 -6.25 -17.94 -18.67
N THR A 646 -7.19 -17.07 -19.07
CA THR A 646 -6.88 -15.90 -19.90
C THR A 646 -7.39 -14.57 -19.29
N PRO A 647 -7.09 -14.28 -18.01
CA PRO A 647 -7.47 -13.01 -17.42
C PRO A 647 -6.78 -11.84 -18.14
N LEU A 648 -7.51 -10.75 -18.36
CA LEU A 648 -6.98 -9.48 -18.84
C LEU A 648 -5.96 -8.89 -17.85
N ARG A 649 -6.17 -9.13 -16.54
CA ARG A 649 -5.22 -8.81 -15.49
C ARG A 649 -5.46 -9.71 -14.27
N ASP A 650 -4.42 -10.25 -13.67
CA ASP A 650 -4.54 -11.01 -12.42
C ASP A 650 -3.30 -10.84 -11.54
N GLY A 651 -3.50 -10.72 -10.22
CA GLY A 651 -2.40 -10.60 -9.25
C GLY A 651 -1.47 -11.81 -9.27
N LEU A 652 -2.05 -13.01 -9.41
CA LEU A 652 -1.33 -14.28 -9.53
C LEU A 652 -2.09 -15.29 -10.40
N ASN A 653 -3.27 -15.74 -9.94
CA ASN A 653 -4.07 -16.88 -10.43
C ASN A 653 -3.66 -18.26 -9.87
N LEU A 654 -4.32 -18.69 -8.77
CA LEU A 654 -4.09 -20.00 -8.15
C LEU A 654 -4.70 -21.17 -8.95
N VAL A 655 -5.75 -20.93 -9.73
CA VAL A 655 -6.41 -21.96 -10.54
C VAL A 655 -5.43 -22.58 -11.55
N ALA A 656 -4.54 -21.78 -12.14
CA ALA A 656 -3.47 -22.28 -13.00
C ALA A 656 -2.56 -23.28 -12.27
N LYS A 657 -2.18 -22.98 -11.02
CA LYS A 657 -1.36 -23.87 -10.17
C LYS A 657 -2.13 -25.12 -9.75
N GLU A 658 -3.42 -25.00 -9.45
CA GLU A 658 -4.30 -26.13 -9.11
C GLU A 658 -4.41 -27.14 -10.25
N PHE A 659 -4.58 -26.67 -11.49
CA PHE A 659 -4.59 -27.52 -12.68
C PHE A 659 -3.26 -28.27 -12.86
N VAL A 660 -2.14 -27.54 -12.79
CA VAL A 660 -0.79 -28.11 -12.92
C VAL A 660 -0.55 -29.17 -11.84
N ALA A 661 -0.94 -28.91 -10.59
CA ALA A 661 -0.81 -29.87 -9.51
C ALA A 661 -1.63 -31.13 -9.75
N ALA A 662 -2.89 -30.99 -10.18
CA ALA A 662 -3.77 -32.13 -10.44
C ALA A 662 -3.26 -33.01 -11.59
N GLN A 663 -2.87 -32.40 -12.70
CA GLN A 663 -2.30 -33.10 -13.85
C GLN A 663 -0.94 -33.75 -13.50
N GLY A 664 -0.07 -33.03 -12.80
CA GLY A 664 1.25 -33.53 -12.41
C GLY A 664 1.18 -34.72 -11.45
N LEU A 665 0.31 -34.68 -10.44
CA LEU A 665 0.09 -35.79 -9.50
C LEU A 665 -0.40 -37.07 -10.19
N LEU A 666 -1.12 -36.93 -11.30
CA LEU A 666 -1.65 -38.06 -12.08
C LEU A 666 -0.71 -38.51 -13.22
N GLY A 667 0.42 -37.83 -13.43
CA GLY A 667 1.29 -38.08 -14.58
C GLY A 667 0.58 -37.81 -15.92
N GLY A 668 -0.29 -36.81 -15.94
CA GLY A 668 -1.12 -36.43 -17.07
C GLY A 668 -0.36 -35.81 -18.25
N SER A 669 -1.10 -35.20 -19.16
CA SER A 669 -0.56 -34.49 -20.33
C SER A 669 -1.40 -33.27 -20.71
N GLY A 670 -2.13 -32.70 -19.75
CA GLY A 670 -2.89 -31.48 -19.98
C GLY A 670 -1.98 -30.28 -20.23
N VAL A 671 -2.42 -29.38 -21.11
CA VAL A 671 -1.69 -28.17 -21.51
C VAL A 671 -2.27 -26.96 -20.80
N LEU A 672 -1.43 -26.15 -20.17
CA LEU A 672 -1.82 -24.87 -19.60
C LEU A 672 -1.62 -23.75 -20.63
N VAL A 673 -2.72 -23.13 -21.07
CA VAL A 673 -2.72 -21.85 -21.80
C VAL A 673 -2.98 -20.74 -20.79
N LEU A 674 -2.04 -19.80 -20.68
CA LEU A 674 -2.02 -18.80 -19.62
C LEU A 674 -1.84 -17.39 -20.19
N SER A 675 -2.66 -16.45 -19.71
CA SER A 675 -2.46 -15.03 -20.00
C SER A 675 -1.08 -14.55 -19.56
N GLU A 676 -0.38 -13.83 -20.42
CA GLU A 676 0.86 -13.14 -20.06
C GLU A 676 0.66 -12.01 -19.02
N PHE A 677 -0.59 -11.64 -18.72
CA PHE A 677 -0.96 -10.64 -17.71
C PHE A 677 -1.43 -11.25 -16.39
N ALA A 678 -1.36 -12.57 -16.23
CA ALA A 678 -1.51 -13.25 -14.94
C ALA A 678 -0.17 -13.30 -14.21
N GLY A 679 -0.12 -12.97 -12.92
CA GLY A 679 1.13 -13.05 -12.15
C GLY A 679 1.79 -14.44 -12.17
N ALA A 680 1.02 -15.52 -12.29
CA ALA A 680 1.55 -16.87 -12.39
C ALA A 680 2.41 -17.07 -13.65
N ALA A 681 2.20 -16.29 -14.73
CA ALA A 681 3.03 -16.34 -15.93
C ALA A 681 4.48 -15.92 -15.66
N ALA A 682 4.73 -15.12 -14.62
CA ALA A 682 6.09 -14.77 -14.23
C ALA A 682 6.88 -15.95 -13.66
N GLU A 683 6.23 -16.99 -13.14
CA GLU A 683 6.88 -18.14 -12.47
C GLU A 683 6.71 -19.45 -13.25
N LEU A 684 5.56 -19.67 -13.92
CA LEU A 684 5.17 -20.93 -14.54
C LEU A 684 5.80 -21.16 -15.94
N LYS A 685 7.09 -21.48 -15.95
CA LYS A 685 7.82 -21.89 -17.16
C LYS A 685 7.28 -23.23 -17.67
N GLY A 686 6.89 -23.26 -18.94
CA GLY A 686 6.27 -24.42 -19.59
C GLY A 686 4.84 -24.13 -20.09
N ALA A 687 4.16 -23.13 -19.54
CA ALA A 687 2.85 -22.70 -20.04
C ALA A 687 2.94 -22.15 -21.47
N LEU A 688 1.86 -22.30 -22.24
CA LEU A 688 1.67 -21.59 -23.50
C LEU A 688 1.10 -20.21 -23.18
N LEU A 689 1.95 -19.18 -23.28
CA LEU A 689 1.54 -17.82 -22.99
C LEU A 689 0.69 -17.25 -24.13
N THR A 690 -0.32 -16.46 -23.79
CA THR A 690 -1.18 -15.76 -24.75
C THR A 690 -1.52 -14.35 -24.27
N ASN A 691 -1.71 -13.45 -25.23
CA ASN A 691 -2.21 -12.11 -25.02
C ASN A 691 -3.76 -12.10 -25.14
N PRO A 692 -4.51 -11.96 -24.03
CA PRO A 692 -5.96 -11.93 -24.05
C PRO A 692 -6.56 -10.68 -24.72
N HIS A 693 -5.76 -9.66 -25.03
CA HIS A 693 -6.17 -8.50 -25.81
C HIS A 693 -6.06 -8.71 -27.33
N ASP A 694 -5.44 -9.81 -27.77
CA ASP A 694 -5.38 -10.21 -29.18
C ASP A 694 -6.27 -11.45 -29.41
N PRO A 695 -7.48 -11.28 -29.98
CA PRO A 695 -8.36 -12.40 -30.27
C PRO A 695 -7.74 -13.44 -31.23
N ALA A 696 -6.81 -13.05 -32.11
CA ALA A 696 -6.15 -13.99 -33.01
C ALA A 696 -5.12 -14.84 -32.27
N ASP A 697 -4.35 -14.23 -31.36
CA ASP A 697 -3.42 -14.97 -30.50
C ASP A 697 -4.15 -15.92 -29.55
N LEU A 698 -5.23 -15.47 -28.89
CA LEU A 698 -6.07 -16.34 -28.06
C LEU A 698 -6.57 -17.57 -28.81
N THR A 699 -7.09 -17.36 -30.02
CA THR A 699 -7.65 -18.42 -30.87
C THR A 699 -6.55 -19.38 -31.31
N SER A 700 -5.46 -18.85 -31.86
CA SER A 700 -4.36 -19.67 -32.41
C SER A 700 -3.58 -20.43 -31.33
N THR A 701 -3.35 -19.83 -30.17
CA THR A 701 -2.69 -20.50 -29.04
C THR A 701 -3.56 -21.63 -28.48
N CYS A 702 -4.88 -21.43 -28.38
CA CYS A 702 -5.80 -22.51 -27.97
C CYS A 702 -5.84 -23.64 -29.01
N TYR A 703 -5.88 -23.31 -30.31
CA TYR A 703 -5.77 -24.29 -31.39
C TYR A 703 -4.47 -25.09 -31.31
N TRP A 704 -3.35 -24.41 -31.06
CA TRP A 704 -2.05 -25.06 -30.92
C TRP A 704 -2.00 -25.96 -29.68
N ALA A 705 -2.53 -25.51 -28.54
CA ALA A 705 -2.64 -26.31 -27.32
C ALA A 705 -3.43 -27.61 -27.53
N LEU A 706 -4.56 -27.54 -28.25
CA LEU A 706 -5.35 -28.72 -28.61
C LEU A 706 -4.57 -29.70 -29.48
N ASN A 707 -3.62 -29.23 -30.30
CA ASN A 707 -2.88 -30.06 -31.25
C ASN A 707 -1.44 -30.37 -30.79
N LEU A 708 -1.07 -30.00 -29.57
CA LEU A 708 0.28 -30.18 -29.07
C LEU A 708 0.62 -31.68 -28.99
N PRO A 709 1.79 -32.11 -29.50
CA PRO A 709 2.25 -33.48 -29.33
C PRO A 709 2.31 -33.88 -27.85
N LYS A 710 1.91 -35.12 -27.55
CA LYS A 710 1.76 -35.60 -26.17
C LYS A 710 3.08 -35.55 -25.39
N ASP A 711 4.20 -35.85 -26.05
CA ASP A 711 5.55 -35.81 -25.49
C ASP A 711 5.97 -34.38 -25.11
N GLU A 712 5.67 -33.40 -25.97
CA GLU A 712 5.90 -31.98 -25.66
C GLU A 712 5.00 -31.52 -24.50
N ALA A 713 3.71 -31.88 -24.52
CA ALA A 713 2.77 -31.55 -23.45
C ALA A 713 3.23 -32.10 -22.09
N GLN A 714 3.70 -33.35 -22.06
CA GLN A 714 4.25 -33.99 -20.85
C GLN A 714 5.56 -33.35 -20.40
N ALA A 715 6.42 -32.90 -21.32
CA ALA A 715 7.64 -32.18 -20.96
C ALA A 715 7.32 -30.84 -20.28
N ARG A 716 6.43 -30.04 -20.87
CA ARG A 716 5.96 -28.77 -20.32
C ARG A 716 5.28 -28.94 -18.96
N LEU A 717 4.39 -29.93 -18.83
CA LEU A 717 3.71 -30.21 -17.57
C LEU A 717 4.70 -30.60 -16.46
N ARG A 718 5.74 -31.39 -16.76
CA ARG A 718 6.77 -31.74 -15.77
C ARG A 718 7.52 -30.52 -15.25
N GLU A 719 7.88 -29.59 -16.12
CA GLU A 719 8.53 -28.33 -15.73
C GLU A 719 7.59 -27.50 -14.83
N LEU A 720 6.34 -27.33 -15.25
CA LEU A 720 5.32 -26.61 -14.48
C LEU A 720 5.10 -27.25 -13.10
N PHE A 721 5.00 -28.58 -13.05
CA PHE A 721 4.72 -29.31 -11.81
C PHE A 721 5.90 -29.27 -10.83
N ASP A 722 7.14 -29.31 -11.32
CA ASP A 722 8.33 -29.12 -10.50
C ASP A 722 8.30 -27.76 -9.79
N ILE A 723 7.98 -26.69 -10.54
CA ILE A 723 7.86 -25.33 -10.00
C ILE A 723 6.74 -25.23 -8.96
N VAL A 724 5.56 -25.76 -9.26
CA VAL A 724 4.39 -25.69 -8.36
C VAL A 724 4.59 -26.53 -7.10
N SER A 725 5.27 -27.68 -7.22
CA SER A 725 5.55 -28.56 -6.07
C SER A 725 6.66 -28.01 -5.19
N TYR A 726 7.67 -27.37 -5.78
CA TYR A 726 8.77 -26.77 -5.04
C TYR A 726 8.33 -25.48 -4.32
N ASN A 727 7.54 -24.64 -4.99
CA ASN A 727 7.01 -23.39 -4.45
C ASN A 727 5.62 -23.61 -3.84
N ASP A 728 5.53 -24.55 -2.90
CA ASP A 728 4.30 -24.85 -2.17
C ASP A 728 3.92 -23.73 -1.20
N ILE A 729 2.76 -23.89 -0.55
CA ILE A 729 2.23 -22.88 0.34
C ILE A 729 3.06 -22.65 1.61
N ARG A 730 3.75 -23.68 2.09
CA ARG A 730 4.62 -23.57 3.28
C ARG A 730 5.85 -22.76 2.93
N ARG A 731 6.47 -23.05 1.78
CA ARG A 731 7.63 -22.33 1.29
C ARG A 731 7.34 -20.84 1.10
N TRP A 732 6.20 -20.47 0.51
CA TRP A 732 5.80 -19.07 0.40
C TRP A 732 5.82 -18.36 1.76
N GLY A 733 5.30 -19.04 2.78
CA GLY A 733 5.26 -18.55 4.13
C GLY A 733 6.60 -18.40 4.80
N ASP A 734 7.41 -19.46 4.74
CA ASP A 734 8.73 -19.51 5.36
C ASP A 734 9.66 -18.47 4.71
N GLU A 735 9.63 -18.34 3.37
CA GLU A 735 10.40 -17.33 2.64
C GLU A 735 9.98 -15.90 3.02
N PHE A 736 8.67 -15.64 3.09
CA PHE A 736 8.18 -14.31 3.47
C PHE A 736 8.58 -13.97 4.92
N LEU A 737 8.30 -14.84 5.88
CA LEU A 737 8.62 -14.59 7.28
C LEU A 737 10.13 -14.53 7.55
N SER A 738 10.94 -15.29 6.83
CA SER A 738 12.40 -15.17 6.89
C SER A 738 12.86 -13.80 6.39
N ALA A 739 12.31 -13.33 5.27
CA ALA A 739 12.62 -12.00 4.74
C ALA A 739 12.17 -10.87 5.68
N VAL A 740 11.02 -11.04 6.35
CA VAL A 740 10.57 -10.13 7.42
C VAL A 740 11.55 -10.18 8.59
N ALA A 741 11.98 -11.35 9.07
CA ALA A 741 12.93 -11.49 10.17
C ALA A 741 14.27 -10.78 9.88
N GLU A 742 14.75 -10.87 8.65
CA GLU A 742 15.98 -10.19 8.19
C GLU A 742 15.83 -8.67 8.00
N ALA A 743 14.62 -8.12 7.96
CA ALA A 743 14.44 -6.67 7.91
C ALA A 743 15.00 -6.03 9.19
N PRO A 744 15.91 -5.05 9.09
CA PRO A 744 16.51 -4.41 10.27
C PRO A 744 15.39 -3.80 11.13
N PHE A 745 15.51 -3.97 12.44
CA PHE A 745 14.63 -3.34 13.40
C PHE A 745 15.31 -2.06 13.87
N GLU A 746 14.93 -0.92 13.30
CA GLU A 746 15.49 0.37 13.70
C GLU A 746 14.88 0.81 15.05
N LEU A 747 15.48 0.32 16.15
CA LEU A 747 15.44 0.99 17.45
C LEU A 747 16.84 1.43 17.92
N GLU A 748 17.88 1.25 17.10
CA GLU A 748 19.18 1.84 17.39
C GLU A 748 19.20 3.29 16.93
N LYS A 749 19.23 4.20 17.91
CA LYS A 749 19.58 5.61 17.72
C LYS A 749 20.81 5.67 16.81
N PRO A 750 20.84 6.53 15.77
CA PRO A 750 22.10 6.84 15.12
C PRO A 750 22.97 7.51 16.19
N GLU A 751 23.91 6.77 16.78
CA GLU A 751 25.07 7.38 17.39
C GLU A 751 25.82 8.08 16.26
N ASN A 752 25.83 9.41 16.31
CA ASN A 752 26.72 10.30 15.58
C ASN A 752 27.24 9.77 14.24
N VAL A 753 26.49 10.01 13.15
CA VAL A 753 27.11 10.17 11.83
C VAL A 753 27.80 11.54 11.79
N SER A 754 28.80 11.71 12.65
CA SER A 754 29.84 12.71 12.44
C SER A 754 30.90 12.07 11.54
N ALA A 755 31.10 12.67 10.36
CA ALA A 755 32.21 12.43 9.44
C ALA A 755 32.24 11.07 8.71
N ILE A 756 31.51 10.96 7.60
CA ILE A 756 32.02 10.21 6.44
C ILE A 756 32.84 11.20 5.63
N GLY A 757 34.16 11.10 5.77
CA GLY A 757 35.10 11.69 4.83
C GLY A 757 34.94 11.05 3.47
N LEU A 758 34.59 11.84 2.47
CA LEU A 758 34.69 11.46 1.06
C LEU A 758 36.11 11.78 0.59
N ALA A 759 36.92 10.74 0.44
CA ALA A 759 38.09 10.77 -0.41
C ALA A 759 37.66 10.41 -1.84
N SER A 760 38.10 11.25 -2.77
CA SER A 760 38.09 11.20 -4.24
C SER A 760 36.75 11.19 -4.97
#